data_AF-A0A4T0C109-F1
#
_entry.id   AF-A0A4T0C109-F1
#
_cell.length_a   1.000
_cell.length_b   1.000
_cell.length_c   1.000
_cell.angle_alpha   90.00
_cell.angle_beta   90.00
_cell.angle_gamma   90.00
#
_symmetry.space_group_name_H-M   'P 1'
#
loop_
_entity.id
_entity.type
_entity.pdbx_description
1 polymer ?
#
loop_
_entity_poly.entity_id
_entity_poly.type
_entity_poly.pdbx_seq_one_letter_code
_entity_poly.pdbx_strand_id
1 'polypeptide(L)'
;MLFCIGLGSTRNELFTPPLPATPKLWAGGSEDRLVTIQASRGAFVTDLGDVVEPPASQEIQRPQIFNQVASSEEPILQERPATIQVTKGSSVNDIGDVEEQQSLAEDVSEMQPVVADGGRLTDISKSQAATQAGNSQDPASISVQGAMTDKVKSAAGLLSPTAVSPGYVFPDTSNFERLNRLADELPDYVHIPLHMAVQEETLDSWEEDWFAHAVFEPKTHGSLKEPTIDFVYTWVNGSDTRFAETMRPYELNSSLNDDAGEWIASHGVNRYRDWDELRYSIRSVEKHAGSFRNNIQILVNAVEGEDGTMSKQRPTWLRDDSEIQSALQVLSQEDFFGAEEAECLPTFNSLTIENQIYNTPSDTDRIFAMSDDMFLGKPHAASDIYSPLFGTVMGFKPNSYNTIVPPSEKDALRFGEKPYLIYTSWMLNRRFGTRKRKGQVHFGHSLSRSVYKEAMEAFPRPALKSACQKFRGETGFQLYSWYNAFHYTIERHREALLWSYIMIRSDPDRNGYLNWEERQAIVSDLEEGLANEGRNSFRKRMYYYVAKSLGDAGLEAPKVNVETTWTSLDGPATIANIDCFEFNVNECLAPGFSSPSWDERSDNPVFSTAAIFDRLARQDPQCGDCLTKLLLNRVEQGLSPLLPHAEKDAEHRQTVLKALKRYSYVVVEPDALFTMVTDAEQVQVRLIDRLADPDKQAGQLCLNDDVTTDNENELLALRETISRLFNEHWGTPSRFEAWS
;
A
#
# COMPACT_ATOMS: atom_id res chain seq x y z
N MET A 1 16.19 -1.74 14.42
CA MET A 1 16.16 -0.27 14.42
C MET A 1 16.27 0.33 13.01
N LEU A 2 15.32 0.06 12.11
CA LEU A 2 15.38 0.58 10.71
C LEU A 2 14.34 1.67 10.38
N PHE A 3 13.39 1.97 11.28
CA PHE A 3 12.17 2.71 10.91
C PHE A 3 12.24 4.24 11.04
N CYS A 4 12.74 4.76 12.15
CA CYS A 4 13.22 6.14 12.28
C CYS A 4 14.72 6.08 12.55
N ILE A 5 15.59 6.80 11.83
CA ILE A 5 15.89 8.23 12.04
C ILE A 5 16.43 8.84 10.74
N GLY A 6 16.10 10.10 10.46
CA GLY A 6 16.58 10.85 9.28
C GLY A 6 18.08 11.19 9.31
N LEU A 7 18.53 11.96 8.31
CA LEU A 7 19.89 12.53 8.28
C LEU A 7 20.10 13.50 9.44
N GLY A 8 21.33 13.59 9.96
CA GLY A 8 21.68 14.49 11.05
C GLY A 8 21.46 15.97 10.68
N SER A 9 20.91 16.76 11.61
CA SER A 9 20.76 18.21 11.46
C SER A 9 21.10 18.90 12.77
N THR A 10 22.32 19.40 12.85
CA THR A 10 23.00 19.93 14.04
C THR A 10 22.55 21.36 14.39
N ARG A 11 21.27 21.57 14.70
CA ARG A 11 20.77 22.86 15.22
C ARG A 11 19.84 22.73 16.44
N ASN A 12 20.39 23.11 17.60
CA ASN A 12 19.63 23.32 18.84
C ASN A 12 18.71 24.54 18.72
N GLU A 13 17.40 24.32 18.61
CA GLU A 13 16.39 25.33 18.96
C GLU A 13 15.64 24.90 20.23
N LEU A 14 15.89 25.64 21.32
CA LEU A 14 15.30 25.39 22.63
C LEU A 14 13.82 25.82 22.65
N PHE A 15 12.91 24.85 22.57
CA PHE A 15 11.47 25.09 22.69
C PHE A 15 11.07 25.48 24.12
N THR A 16 10.84 26.77 24.36
CA THR A 16 10.09 27.26 25.51
C THR A 16 8.59 27.31 25.19
N PRO A 17 7.70 26.89 26.12
CA PRO A 17 6.26 26.88 25.86
C PRO A 17 5.67 28.30 25.84
N PRO A 18 4.64 28.58 25.01
CA PRO A 18 4.06 29.91 24.88
C PRO A 18 3.14 30.28 26.06
N LEU A 19 3.26 31.51 26.54
CA LEU A 19 2.30 32.15 27.46
C LEU A 19 1.26 32.97 26.67
N PRO A 20 0.02 33.13 27.18
CA PRO A 20 -1.08 33.73 26.43
C PRO A 20 -0.91 35.24 26.21
N ALA A 21 -1.33 35.71 25.02
CA ALA A 21 -1.19 37.10 24.61
C ALA A 21 -2.24 38.03 25.27
N THR A 22 -1.84 39.27 25.54
CA THR A 22 -2.75 40.39 25.81
C THR A 22 -2.35 41.61 24.95
N PRO A 23 -3.31 42.44 24.50
CA PRO A 23 -3.07 43.37 23.38
C PRO A 23 -2.58 44.76 23.81
N LYS A 24 -1.69 45.37 23.01
CA LYS A 24 -1.42 46.82 23.00
C LYS A 24 -1.20 47.36 21.57
N LEU A 25 -1.45 48.65 21.41
CA LEU A 25 -1.54 49.36 20.12
C LEU A 25 -0.26 50.12 19.75
N TRP A 26 0.01 50.19 18.43
CA TRP A 26 0.77 51.25 17.70
C TRP A 26 2.27 51.41 18.07
N ALA A 27 3.18 51.85 17.19
CA ALA A 27 3.01 52.68 15.99
C ALA A 27 4.09 52.44 14.89
N GLY A 28 3.81 53.02 13.72
CA GLY A 28 4.63 53.29 12.52
C GLY A 28 6.13 52.98 12.41
N GLY A 29 6.51 52.48 11.23
CA GLY A 29 7.88 52.46 10.71
C GLY A 29 7.90 52.01 9.24
N SER A 30 8.44 52.83 8.33
CA SER A 30 8.49 52.56 6.89
C SER A 30 9.93 52.51 6.39
N GLU A 31 10.26 51.56 5.51
CA GLU A 31 11.23 51.81 4.42
C GLU A 31 11.13 50.75 3.30
N ASP A 32 11.19 51.20 2.06
CA ASP A 32 11.20 50.34 0.86
C ASP A 32 12.62 49.86 0.54
N ARG A 33 12.77 48.58 0.17
CA ARG A 33 13.90 48.13 -0.69
C ARG A 33 13.46 47.11 -1.74
N LEU A 34 13.26 47.59 -2.95
CA LEU A 34 13.22 46.78 -4.17
C LEU A 34 14.63 46.24 -4.50
N VAL A 35 14.73 44.95 -4.81
CA VAL A 35 15.82 44.38 -5.62
C VAL A 35 15.21 43.43 -6.64
N THR A 36 15.52 43.66 -7.91
CA THR A 36 14.98 42.89 -9.05
C THR A 36 16.06 42.00 -9.63
N ILE A 37 15.81 40.69 -9.74
CA ILE A 37 16.58 39.77 -10.59
C ILE A 37 15.60 38.98 -11.47
N GLN A 38 16.04 38.60 -12.67
CA GLN A 38 15.19 38.28 -13.82
C GLN A 38 14.70 36.82 -13.83
N ALA A 39 13.47 36.60 -14.31
CA ALA A 39 12.98 35.29 -14.74
C ALA A 39 13.09 35.16 -16.27
N SER A 40 13.88 34.19 -16.75
CA SER A 40 14.06 33.90 -18.16
C SER A 40 12.90 33.05 -18.71
N ARG A 41 12.05 33.62 -19.57
CA ARG A 41 11.07 32.86 -20.35
C ARG A 41 11.73 32.29 -21.60
N GLY A 42 11.83 30.97 -21.70
CA GLY A 42 12.08 30.29 -22.97
C GLY A 42 10.83 30.33 -23.84
N ALA A 43 10.93 30.85 -25.06
CA ALA A 43 9.87 30.84 -26.05
C ALA A 43 10.33 30.11 -27.31
N PHE A 44 9.55 29.15 -27.79
CA PHE A 44 9.79 28.49 -29.07
C PHE A 44 9.19 29.33 -30.20
N VAL A 45 10.04 29.77 -31.13
CA VAL A 45 9.64 30.19 -32.48
C VAL A 45 10.68 29.66 -33.46
N THR A 46 10.21 28.98 -34.51
CA THR A 46 11.01 28.53 -35.66
C THR A 46 10.85 29.51 -36.81
N ASP A 47 11.92 29.81 -37.54
CA ASP A 47 11.86 30.46 -38.85
C ASP A 47 12.98 29.94 -39.76
N LEU A 48 12.87 30.15 -41.08
CA LEU A 48 13.68 29.46 -42.11
C LEU A 48 14.23 30.38 -43.21
N GLY A 49 15.50 30.18 -43.56
CA GLY A 49 16.26 30.77 -44.67
C GLY A 49 17.75 30.41 -44.53
N ASP A 50 18.57 30.24 -45.57
CA ASP A 50 18.37 30.42 -47.02
C ASP A 50 19.21 29.39 -47.83
N VAL A 51 19.12 29.42 -49.17
CA VAL A 51 19.66 28.41 -50.12
C VAL A 51 21.06 28.70 -50.67
N VAL A 52 21.90 27.67 -50.93
CA VAL A 52 22.86 27.50 -52.08
C VAL A 52 23.59 26.14 -52.01
N GLU A 53 24.11 25.62 -53.15
CA GLU A 53 24.54 24.21 -53.37
C GLU A 53 26.10 23.95 -53.35
N PRO A 54 26.72 22.88 -53.96
CA PRO A 54 27.42 21.81 -53.21
C PRO A 54 28.90 21.59 -53.69
N PRO A 55 29.65 20.47 -53.44
CA PRO A 55 29.41 19.11 -54.01
C PRO A 55 29.93 17.85 -53.24
N ALA A 56 29.62 16.64 -53.77
CA ALA A 56 30.33 15.33 -53.61
C ALA A 56 30.33 14.61 -52.22
N SER A 57 30.30 13.26 -52.11
CA SER A 57 30.09 12.15 -53.09
C SER A 57 29.91 10.77 -52.41
N GLN A 58 29.06 9.89 -52.98
CA GLN A 58 28.95 8.41 -52.77
C GLN A 58 28.49 7.95 -51.34
N GLU A 59 27.73 6.86 -51.12
CA GLU A 59 27.13 5.78 -51.96
C GLU A 59 25.74 5.40 -51.37
N ILE A 60 24.67 5.18 -52.16
CA ILE A 60 24.05 3.86 -52.53
C ILE A 60 23.63 3.00 -51.29
N GLN A 61 22.37 2.56 -51.08
CA GLN A 61 21.20 2.35 -51.97
C GLN A 61 19.81 2.51 -51.27
N ARG A 62 18.72 2.53 -52.06
CA ARG A 62 17.26 2.57 -51.71
C ARG A 62 16.52 1.40 -52.40
N PRO A 63 15.32 0.92 -51.98
CA PRO A 63 13.98 1.56 -52.17
C PRO A 63 13.10 1.58 -50.87
N GLN A 64 12.03 2.38 -50.67
CA GLN A 64 10.73 2.60 -51.38
C GLN A 64 9.77 1.39 -51.36
N ILE A 65 8.41 1.44 -51.47
CA ILE A 65 7.36 2.33 -52.08
C ILE A 65 6.04 2.12 -51.24
N PHE A 66 4.96 2.93 -51.05
CA PHE A 66 4.31 4.23 -51.44
C PHE A 66 3.86 4.97 -50.13
N ASN A 67 3.35 6.22 -49.98
CA ASN A 67 3.02 7.41 -50.82
C ASN A 67 1.68 7.52 -51.60
N GLN A 68 0.67 8.28 -51.09
CA GLN A 68 -0.22 9.30 -51.78
C GLN A 68 -1.52 9.69 -50.96
N VAL A 69 -1.79 10.99 -50.68
CA VAL A 69 -2.82 11.95 -51.29
C VAL A 69 -4.26 11.81 -50.70
N ALA A 70 -5.11 12.82 -50.42
CA ALA A 70 -5.22 14.30 -50.53
C ALA A 70 -6.01 14.83 -49.28
N SER A 71 -6.02 16.08 -48.78
CA SER A 71 -5.91 17.48 -49.27
C SER A 71 -7.22 18.22 -49.64
N SER A 72 -7.91 18.80 -48.64
CA SER A 72 -8.91 19.91 -48.70
C SER A 72 -9.37 20.25 -47.26
N GLU A 73 -9.77 21.45 -46.84
CA GLU A 73 -9.83 22.79 -47.46
C GLU A 73 -9.82 23.88 -46.35
N GLU A 74 -9.47 25.13 -46.70
CA GLU A 74 -9.53 26.33 -45.85
C GLU A 74 -10.97 26.93 -45.79
N PRO A 75 -11.37 27.85 -44.86
CA PRO A 75 -10.63 29.08 -44.54
C PRO A 75 -10.74 29.64 -43.09
N ILE A 76 -10.24 30.87 -42.92
CA ILE A 76 -9.88 31.57 -41.67
C ILE A 76 -10.95 32.65 -41.29
N LEU A 77 -10.76 33.29 -40.11
CA LEU A 77 -11.36 34.54 -39.56
C LEU A 77 -12.47 34.30 -38.49
N GLN A 78 -12.60 35.10 -37.42
CA GLN A 78 -11.95 36.39 -37.08
C GLN A 78 -11.82 36.63 -35.55
N GLU A 79 -11.00 37.60 -35.14
CA GLU A 79 -10.73 37.98 -33.73
C GLU A 79 -11.89 38.73 -33.02
N ARG A 80 -12.05 38.59 -31.69
CA ARG A 80 -11.71 39.63 -30.67
C ARG A 80 -12.20 39.31 -29.23
N PRO A 81 -11.55 39.88 -28.18
CA PRO A 81 -11.92 39.68 -26.78
C PRO A 81 -12.93 40.73 -26.25
N ALA A 82 -13.58 40.42 -25.13
CA ALA A 82 -14.41 41.36 -24.36
C ALA A 82 -14.17 41.23 -22.85
N THR A 83 -14.37 42.32 -22.10
CA THR A 83 -14.11 42.39 -20.64
C THR A 83 -15.33 42.94 -19.89
N ILE A 84 -15.74 42.25 -18.81
CA ILE A 84 -16.63 42.70 -17.73
C ILE A 84 -16.17 41.90 -16.49
N GLN A 85 -15.55 42.51 -15.48
CA GLN A 85 -16.08 43.37 -14.39
C GLN A 85 -16.84 42.64 -13.28
N VAL A 86 -16.53 43.03 -12.04
CA VAL A 86 -16.96 42.43 -10.77
C VAL A 86 -18.01 43.32 -10.09
N THR A 87 -19.04 42.73 -9.50
CA THR A 87 -20.00 43.39 -8.59
C THR A 87 -19.79 42.96 -7.14
N LYS A 88 -20.31 43.73 -6.18
CA LYS A 88 -19.96 43.62 -4.75
C LYS A 88 -21.15 43.93 -3.84
N GLY A 89 -21.36 43.12 -2.80
CA GLY A 89 -22.33 43.35 -1.70
C GLY A 89 -23.08 42.07 -1.29
N SER A 90 -23.60 41.92 -0.06
CA SER A 90 -23.37 42.73 1.15
C SER A 90 -23.92 42.06 2.43
N SER A 91 -23.02 41.57 3.29
CA SER A 91 -22.98 41.68 4.78
C SER A 91 -24.21 41.45 5.70
N VAL A 92 -23.93 40.86 6.89
CA VAL A 92 -24.72 40.86 8.16
C VAL A 92 -25.83 39.79 8.24
N ASN A 93 -25.73 38.75 9.09
CA ASN A 93 -25.86 38.84 10.57
C ASN A 93 -25.24 37.63 11.32
N ASP A 94 -25.05 37.76 12.64
CA ASP A 94 -24.52 36.73 13.56
C ASP A 94 -25.59 35.75 14.11
N ILE A 95 -25.14 34.60 14.66
CA ILE A 95 -25.41 34.09 16.04
C ILE A 95 -25.18 32.56 16.14
N GLY A 96 -24.45 32.12 17.17
CA GLY A 96 -24.80 30.88 17.90
C GLY A 96 -23.85 29.67 17.82
N ASP A 97 -22.72 29.72 18.55
CA ASP A 97 -22.10 28.49 19.08
C ASP A 97 -22.92 27.95 20.26
N VAL A 98 -23.15 26.63 20.31
CA VAL A 98 -23.56 25.90 21.53
C VAL A 98 -22.89 24.53 21.54
N GLU A 99 -21.96 24.32 22.47
CA GLU A 99 -21.59 22.97 22.93
C GLU A 99 -22.63 22.50 23.94
N GLU A 100 -23.02 21.21 23.92
CA GLU A 100 -23.60 20.60 25.12
C GLU A 100 -23.24 19.11 25.23
N GLN A 101 -22.56 18.75 26.34
CA GLN A 101 -22.32 17.37 26.78
C GLN A 101 -23.18 17.07 28.01
N GLN A 102 -23.96 15.99 27.98
CA GLN A 102 -24.42 15.15 29.11
C GLN A 102 -25.29 14.02 28.50
N SER A 103 -25.09 12.70 28.71
CA SER A 103 -24.77 11.83 29.86
C SER A 103 -26.02 11.26 30.55
N LEU A 104 -25.90 10.05 31.13
CA LEU A 104 -26.93 9.28 31.87
C LEU A 104 -27.99 8.60 30.98
N ALA A 105 -28.58 7.44 31.33
CA ALA A 105 -28.14 6.36 32.24
C ALA A 105 -28.97 5.08 31.98
N GLU A 106 -28.49 3.96 32.51
CA GLU A 106 -29.17 2.71 32.93
C GLU A 106 -30.67 2.50 32.63
N ASP A 107 -31.02 1.32 32.10
CA ASP A 107 -31.96 0.42 32.80
C ASP A 107 -31.70 -1.06 32.43
N VAL A 108 -32.25 -2.00 33.22
CA VAL A 108 -31.93 -3.44 33.20
C VAL A 108 -33.21 -4.28 33.25
N SER A 109 -33.33 -5.29 32.38
CA SER A 109 -34.18 -6.47 32.66
C SER A 109 -33.78 -7.72 31.87
N GLU A 110 -33.84 -8.87 32.53
CA GLU A 110 -33.61 -10.21 31.97
C GLU A 110 -34.86 -10.74 31.23
N MET A 111 -34.70 -11.69 30.30
CA MET A 111 -35.31 -13.04 30.43
C MET A 111 -34.98 -14.01 29.28
N GLN A 112 -34.72 -15.26 29.68
CA GLN A 112 -34.69 -16.51 28.90
C GLN A 112 -35.76 -17.45 29.49
N PRO A 113 -35.99 -18.69 28.99
CA PRO A 113 -35.85 -19.24 27.63
C PRO A 113 -37.14 -20.00 27.18
N VAL A 114 -37.13 -20.61 25.99
CA VAL A 114 -38.07 -21.70 25.61
C VAL A 114 -37.28 -22.86 24.97
N VAL A 115 -37.82 -24.08 25.04
CA VAL A 115 -37.12 -25.38 24.88
C VAL A 115 -37.83 -26.27 23.83
N ALA A 116 -37.10 -27.30 23.36
CA ALA A 116 -37.51 -28.52 22.63
C ALA A 116 -37.26 -28.52 21.10
N ASP A 117 -36.94 -29.62 20.39
CA ASP A 117 -36.33 -30.97 20.62
C ASP A 117 -36.91 -31.98 19.59
N GLY A 118 -36.15 -33.02 19.23
CA GLY A 118 -36.60 -34.21 18.48
C GLY A 118 -36.38 -34.21 16.95
N GLY A 119 -36.06 -35.38 16.34
CA GLY A 119 -36.16 -35.53 14.87
C GLY A 119 -35.32 -36.59 14.10
N ARG A 120 -34.49 -37.39 14.78
CA ARG A 120 -33.64 -38.53 14.30
C ARG A 120 -34.06 -39.34 13.02
N LEU A 121 -33.04 -39.86 12.29
CA LEU A 121 -33.03 -41.05 11.35
C LEU A 121 -33.65 -40.83 9.93
N THR A 122 -33.34 -41.53 8.82
CA THR A 122 -32.50 -42.73 8.45
C THR A 122 -32.23 -42.70 6.91
N ASP A 123 -31.00 -42.83 6.36
CA ASP A 123 -30.24 -44.03 5.88
C ASP A 123 -30.21 -44.29 4.35
N ILE A 124 -29.06 -44.77 3.81
CA ILE A 124 -28.88 -45.64 2.59
C ILE A 124 -29.24 -45.02 1.20
N SER A 125 -28.57 -45.23 0.04
CA SER A 125 -27.49 -46.15 -0.43
C SER A 125 -26.61 -45.62 -1.59
N LYS A 126 -25.43 -46.24 -1.70
CA LYS A 126 -24.39 -46.27 -2.76
C LYS A 126 -24.82 -46.50 -4.23
N SER A 127 -24.13 -45.81 -5.16
CA SER A 127 -23.36 -46.34 -6.32
C SER A 127 -22.44 -45.21 -6.85
N GLN A 128 -21.21 -45.35 -7.36
CA GLN A 128 -20.44 -46.29 -8.21
C GLN A 128 -20.51 -46.07 -9.75
N ALA A 129 -19.51 -45.31 -10.25
CA ALA A 129 -18.48 -45.73 -11.23
C ALA A 129 -18.49 -45.19 -12.70
N ALA A 130 -17.34 -44.58 -13.04
CA ALA A 130 -16.47 -44.81 -14.23
C ALA A 130 -16.71 -44.12 -15.60
N THR A 131 -15.67 -43.34 -16.00
CA THR A 131 -15.11 -43.16 -17.38
C THR A 131 -15.99 -42.48 -18.47
N GLN A 132 -15.47 -41.93 -19.57
CA GLN A 132 -14.13 -42.01 -20.20
C GLN A 132 -13.74 -40.69 -20.92
N ALA A 133 -12.49 -40.56 -21.40
CA ALA A 133 -11.97 -39.36 -22.07
C ALA A 133 -12.22 -39.32 -23.60
N GLY A 134 -12.10 -38.13 -24.19
CA GLY A 134 -12.08 -37.89 -25.65
C GLY A 134 -11.03 -36.83 -26.02
N ASN A 135 -10.41 -36.95 -27.19
CA ASN A 135 -9.20 -36.21 -27.58
C ASN A 135 -9.36 -35.57 -28.97
N SER A 136 -8.88 -34.34 -29.17
CA SER A 136 -8.87 -33.65 -30.48
C SER A 136 -7.80 -32.56 -30.53
N GLN A 137 -7.17 -32.34 -31.68
CA GLN A 137 -5.97 -31.50 -31.85
C GLN A 137 -6.24 -30.19 -32.63
N ASP A 138 -5.54 -29.13 -32.23
CA ASP A 138 -4.84 -28.06 -32.98
C ASP A 138 -5.34 -27.64 -34.39
N PRO A 139 -5.30 -26.32 -34.69
CA PRO A 139 -4.03 -25.75 -35.19
C PRO A 139 -3.59 -24.44 -34.51
N ALA A 140 -2.29 -24.16 -34.61
CA ALA A 140 -1.61 -23.07 -33.88
C ALA A 140 -1.81 -21.66 -34.45
N SER A 141 -1.67 -20.67 -33.57
CA SER A 141 -1.32 -19.27 -33.90
C SER A 141 0.00 -18.88 -33.20
N ILE A 142 0.68 -17.84 -33.70
CA ILE A 142 2.10 -17.57 -33.38
C ILE A 142 2.21 -16.73 -32.09
N SER A 143 2.97 -17.22 -31.11
CA SER A 143 3.18 -16.53 -29.83
C SER A 143 4.52 -15.78 -29.76
N VAL A 144 4.48 -14.58 -29.14
CA VAL A 144 5.67 -13.82 -28.73
C VAL A 144 5.75 -13.87 -27.20
N GLN A 145 5.97 -15.07 -26.65
CA GLN A 145 5.99 -15.33 -25.20
C GLN A 145 7.10 -16.29 -24.74
N GLY A 146 7.83 -16.93 -25.66
CA GLY A 146 8.84 -17.95 -25.37
C GLY A 146 10.16 -17.39 -24.81
N ALA A 147 10.14 -16.84 -23.59
CA ALA A 147 11.34 -16.43 -22.84
C ALA A 147 11.19 -16.46 -21.31
N MET A 148 10.03 -16.06 -20.77
CA MET A 148 9.85 -15.87 -19.31
C MET A 148 9.15 -17.03 -18.59
N THR A 149 8.21 -17.73 -19.22
CA THR A 149 7.30 -18.67 -18.53
C THR A 149 7.94 -19.96 -18.03
N ASP A 150 8.96 -20.46 -18.72
CA ASP A 150 9.51 -21.79 -18.42
C ASP A 150 10.44 -21.81 -17.19
N LYS A 151 10.99 -20.66 -16.79
CA LYS A 151 11.76 -20.52 -15.54
C LYS A 151 10.87 -20.53 -14.29
N VAL A 152 9.63 -20.07 -14.38
CA VAL A 152 8.70 -20.00 -13.23
C VAL A 152 8.33 -21.40 -12.76
N LYS A 153 8.10 -22.35 -13.68
CA LYS A 153 7.71 -23.72 -13.32
C LYS A 153 8.85 -24.59 -12.76
N SER A 154 10.12 -24.20 -12.91
CA SER A 154 11.23 -24.84 -12.19
C SER A 154 11.41 -24.37 -10.75
N ALA A 155 10.85 -23.22 -10.35
CA ALA A 155 11.02 -22.68 -9.00
C ALA A 155 10.24 -23.44 -7.91
N ALA A 156 9.20 -24.20 -8.28
CA ALA A 156 8.40 -25.02 -7.35
C ALA A 156 9.13 -26.28 -6.83
N GLY A 157 10.39 -26.50 -7.20
CA GLY A 157 11.20 -27.64 -6.80
C GLY A 157 12.18 -27.34 -5.67
N LEU A 158 11.70 -27.32 -4.42
CA LEU A 158 12.53 -27.33 -3.19
C LEU A 158 13.69 -26.31 -3.18
N LEU A 159 13.34 -25.02 -3.10
CA LEU A 159 14.29 -23.99 -2.66
C LEU A 159 14.62 -24.18 -1.17
N SER A 160 15.59 -25.03 -0.87
CA SER A 160 16.35 -24.92 0.38
C SER A 160 16.95 -23.51 0.47
N PRO A 161 17.00 -22.86 1.64
CA PRO A 161 17.68 -21.59 1.81
C PRO A 161 19.19 -21.78 1.60
N THR A 162 19.65 -21.61 0.36
CA THR A 162 21.04 -21.81 -0.03
C THR A 162 21.94 -20.85 0.73
N ALA A 163 23.09 -21.34 1.19
CA ALA A 163 24.19 -20.45 1.55
C ALA A 163 24.53 -19.56 0.33
N VAL A 164 25.10 -18.37 0.58
CA VAL A 164 25.62 -17.50 -0.48
C VAL A 164 26.50 -18.34 -1.41
N SER A 165 26.23 -18.29 -2.72
CA SER A 165 26.88 -19.21 -3.67
C SER A 165 28.40 -19.11 -3.56
N PRO A 166 29.16 -20.22 -3.43
CA PRO A 166 30.61 -20.16 -3.28
C PRO A 166 31.28 -19.41 -4.45
N GLY A 167 31.80 -18.21 -4.16
CA GLY A 167 32.35 -17.30 -5.17
C GLY A 167 31.39 -16.19 -5.64
N TYR A 168 30.27 -15.93 -4.95
CA TYR A 168 29.54 -14.68 -5.08
C TYR A 168 30.41 -13.49 -4.67
N VAL A 169 30.30 -12.41 -5.42
CA VAL A 169 30.91 -11.10 -5.19
C VAL A 169 29.83 -10.07 -5.51
N PHE A 170 29.82 -8.94 -4.81
CA PHE A 170 28.85 -7.88 -5.10
C PHE A 170 28.95 -7.36 -6.55
N PRO A 171 27.83 -6.90 -7.14
CA PRO A 171 27.83 -6.29 -8.47
C PRO A 171 28.79 -5.10 -8.59
N ASP A 172 29.41 -4.95 -9.76
CA ASP A 172 30.23 -3.78 -10.07
C ASP A 172 29.39 -2.50 -10.06
N THR A 173 29.91 -1.43 -9.44
CA THR A 173 29.18 -0.17 -9.23
C THR A 173 28.75 0.52 -10.53
N SER A 174 29.38 0.24 -11.67
CA SER A 174 28.96 0.74 -12.99
C SER A 174 27.61 0.18 -13.46
N ASN A 175 27.15 -0.95 -12.87
CA ASN A 175 25.79 -1.45 -13.05
C ASN A 175 24.76 -0.45 -12.49
N PHE A 176 25.05 0.22 -11.37
CA PHE A 176 24.12 1.15 -10.74
C PHE A 176 23.84 2.35 -11.66
N GLU A 177 24.87 2.86 -12.34
CA GLU A 177 24.68 3.90 -13.35
C GLU A 177 23.87 3.41 -14.55
N ARG A 178 24.10 2.16 -15.02
CA ARG A 178 23.33 1.56 -16.12
C ARG A 178 21.85 1.49 -15.77
N LEU A 179 21.52 0.97 -14.59
CA LEU A 179 20.13 0.82 -14.15
C LEU A 179 19.45 2.15 -13.80
N ASN A 180 20.19 3.14 -13.26
CA ASN A 180 19.64 4.47 -13.05
C ASN A 180 19.30 5.17 -14.39
N ARG A 181 20.17 5.01 -15.42
CA ARG A 181 19.88 5.48 -16.80
C ARG A 181 18.69 4.75 -17.41
N LEU A 182 18.59 3.43 -17.26
CA LEU A 182 17.43 2.65 -17.71
C LEU A 182 16.14 3.10 -17.02
N ALA A 183 16.19 3.38 -15.72
CA ALA A 183 15.04 3.89 -14.97
C ALA A 183 14.59 5.29 -15.46
N ASP A 184 15.49 6.13 -15.99
CA ASP A 184 15.10 7.38 -16.64
C ASP A 184 14.33 7.15 -17.97
N GLU A 185 14.52 6.02 -18.64
CA GLU A 185 13.76 5.63 -19.84
C GLU A 185 12.38 5.02 -19.51
N LEU A 186 12.24 4.34 -18.36
CA LEU A 186 10.96 3.78 -17.88
C LEU A 186 9.92 4.87 -17.54
N PRO A 187 8.60 4.62 -17.65
CA PRO A 187 7.58 5.59 -17.26
C PRO A 187 7.44 5.73 -15.73
N ASP A 188 6.95 6.88 -15.26
CA ASP A 188 6.66 7.09 -13.83
C ASP A 188 5.66 6.08 -13.27
N TYR A 189 4.65 5.72 -14.07
CA TYR A 189 3.63 4.72 -13.73
C TYR A 189 3.04 4.07 -14.98
N VAL A 190 2.38 2.91 -14.79
CA VAL A 190 1.64 2.19 -15.83
C VAL A 190 0.22 1.84 -15.36
N HIS A 191 -0.67 1.53 -16.31
CA HIS A 191 -2.00 1.01 -16.02
C HIS A 191 -2.02 -0.51 -16.28
N ILE A 192 -2.12 -1.30 -15.21
CA ILE A 192 -2.24 -2.76 -15.28
C ILE A 192 -3.73 -3.11 -15.47
N PRO A 193 -4.16 -3.70 -16.61
CA PRO A 193 -5.56 -4.03 -16.85
C PRO A 193 -6.10 -5.01 -15.81
N LEU A 194 -7.37 -4.86 -15.42
CA LEU A 194 -7.96 -5.65 -14.34
C LEU A 194 -7.89 -7.17 -14.62
N HIS A 195 -8.21 -7.58 -15.85
CA HIS A 195 -8.15 -8.99 -16.27
C HIS A 195 -6.74 -9.59 -16.24
N MET A 196 -5.68 -8.78 -16.42
CA MET A 196 -4.29 -9.24 -16.28
C MET A 196 -3.92 -9.40 -14.81
N ALA A 197 -4.25 -8.41 -13.98
CA ALA A 197 -3.92 -8.43 -12.55
C ALA A 197 -4.62 -9.56 -11.77
N VAL A 198 -5.77 -10.04 -12.26
CA VAL A 198 -6.53 -11.15 -11.65
C VAL A 198 -6.40 -12.47 -12.42
N GLN A 199 -5.45 -12.58 -13.35
CA GLN A 199 -5.32 -13.77 -14.19
C GLN A 199 -5.06 -15.04 -13.37
N GLU A 200 -4.23 -14.93 -12.32
CA GLU A 200 -3.82 -16.04 -11.44
C GLU A 200 -4.79 -16.30 -10.28
N GLU A 201 -5.70 -15.35 -9.99
CA GLU A 201 -6.69 -15.47 -8.90
C GLU A 201 -7.72 -16.57 -9.20
N THR A 202 -8.05 -17.40 -8.22
CA THR A 202 -9.12 -18.41 -8.33
C THR A 202 -10.31 -18.06 -7.45
N LEU A 203 -11.53 -18.26 -7.97
CA LEU A 203 -12.76 -18.25 -7.19
C LEU A 203 -13.09 -19.67 -6.75
N ASP A 204 -13.60 -19.79 -5.53
CA ASP A 204 -14.15 -21.02 -4.96
C ASP A 204 -15.66 -21.09 -5.28
N SER A 205 -16.52 -21.13 -4.26
CA SER A 205 -17.99 -21.17 -4.44
C SER A 205 -18.76 -20.14 -3.60
N TRP A 206 -18.06 -19.31 -2.81
CA TRP A 206 -18.65 -18.47 -1.76
C TRP A 206 -18.53 -16.97 -2.07
N GLU A 207 -17.63 -16.58 -2.97
CA GLU A 207 -17.31 -15.19 -3.28
C GLU A 207 -18.45 -14.45 -3.98
N GLU A 208 -19.26 -15.15 -4.77
CA GLU A 208 -20.47 -14.59 -5.39
C GLU A 208 -21.45 -14.11 -4.31
N ASP A 209 -21.90 -15.00 -3.42
CA ASP A 209 -22.82 -14.66 -2.32
C ASP A 209 -22.20 -13.65 -1.35
N TRP A 210 -20.89 -13.77 -1.09
CA TRP A 210 -20.18 -12.87 -0.19
C TRP A 210 -20.08 -11.45 -0.73
N PHE A 211 -19.54 -11.24 -1.94
CA PHE A 211 -19.37 -9.89 -2.49
C PHE A 211 -20.69 -9.30 -3.01
N ALA A 212 -21.57 -10.09 -3.62
CA ALA A 212 -22.85 -9.58 -4.12
C ALA A 212 -23.81 -9.23 -2.97
N HIS A 213 -23.86 -10.06 -1.92
CA HIS A 213 -24.93 -10.01 -0.92
C HIS A 213 -24.45 -9.92 0.54
N ALA A 214 -23.16 -9.94 0.84
CA ALA A 214 -22.60 -9.94 2.20
C ALA A 214 -23.13 -11.07 3.09
N VAL A 215 -23.29 -12.26 2.51
CA VAL A 215 -23.72 -13.49 3.18
C VAL A 215 -22.67 -14.58 2.96
N PHE A 216 -22.39 -15.35 4.00
CA PHE A 216 -21.68 -16.62 3.92
C PHE A 216 -22.56 -17.68 4.60
N GLU A 217 -22.91 -18.77 3.89
CA GLU A 217 -23.71 -19.88 4.45
C GLU A 217 -22.84 -21.14 4.59
N PRO A 218 -22.37 -21.47 5.81
CA PRO A 218 -21.49 -22.62 6.04
C PRO A 218 -22.11 -23.97 5.65
N LYS A 219 -23.43 -24.08 5.57
CA LYS A 219 -24.11 -25.30 5.08
C LYS A 219 -23.90 -25.53 3.57
N THR A 220 -23.65 -24.46 2.81
CA THR A 220 -23.46 -24.50 1.35
C THR A 220 -21.99 -24.65 0.99
N HIS A 221 -21.11 -23.86 1.61
CA HIS A 221 -19.68 -23.78 1.24
C HIS A 221 -18.74 -24.55 2.18
N GLY A 222 -19.24 -25.02 3.32
CA GLY A 222 -18.42 -25.56 4.41
C GLY A 222 -17.78 -24.46 5.27
N SER A 223 -16.88 -24.87 6.17
CA SER A 223 -16.01 -23.94 6.91
C SER A 223 -14.76 -23.61 6.11
N LEU A 224 -14.30 -22.36 6.19
CA LEU A 224 -13.02 -21.95 5.67
C LEU A 224 -11.88 -22.45 6.57
N LYS A 225 -10.64 -22.38 6.06
CA LYS A 225 -9.43 -22.74 6.82
C LYS A 225 -8.72 -21.47 7.30
N GLU A 226 -8.12 -21.53 8.48
CA GLU A 226 -7.16 -20.52 8.93
C GLU A 226 -6.06 -20.31 7.89
N PRO A 227 -5.78 -19.07 7.48
CA PRO A 227 -4.69 -18.78 6.55
C PRO A 227 -3.35 -18.81 7.28
N THR A 228 -2.32 -19.35 6.62
CA THR A 228 -0.95 -19.30 7.15
C THR A 228 -0.22 -18.06 6.62
N ILE A 229 0.56 -17.41 7.50
CA ILE A 229 1.17 -16.09 7.24
C ILE A 229 2.66 -16.13 7.60
N ASP A 230 3.54 -15.69 6.70
CA ASP A 230 4.98 -15.56 7.03
C ASP A 230 5.26 -14.28 7.82
N PHE A 231 6.16 -14.37 8.79
CA PHE A 231 6.64 -13.22 9.57
C PHE A 231 8.01 -12.80 9.02
N VAL A 232 8.04 -11.68 8.30
CA VAL A 232 9.21 -11.24 7.52
C VAL A 232 9.85 -10.04 8.21
N TYR A 233 11.07 -10.21 8.70
CA TYR A 233 11.82 -9.25 9.49
C TYR A 233 12.93 -8.57 8.70
N THR A 234 13.05 -7.25 8.78
CA THR A 234 14.31 -6.55 8.46
C THR A 234 15.20 -6.45 9.70
N TRP A 235 16.44 -6.92 9.64
CA TRP A 235 17.43 -6.81 10.73
C TRP A 235 18.86 -6.71 10.20
N VAL A 236 19.76 -6.19 11.03
CA VAL A 236 21.20 -6.08 10.76
C VAL A 236 21.98 -6.32 12.04
N ASN A 237 23.06 -7.11 11.99
CA ASN A 237 24.00 -7.17 13.12
C ASN A 237 24.94 -5.96 13.04
N GLY A 238 24.59 -4.91 13.77
CA GLY A 238 25.39 -3.69 13.83
C GLY A 238 26.75 -3.83 14.54
N SER A 239 26.96 -4.92 15.29
CA SER A 239 28.22 -5.23 15.99
C SER A 239 29.15 -6.17 15.21
N ASP A 240 28.79 -6.59 13.99
CA ASP A 240 29.66 -7.37 13.11
C ASP A 240 30.63 -6.42 12.37
N THR A 241 31.92 -6.44 12.68
CA THR A 241 32.89 -5.51 12.08
C THR A 241 32.92 -5.60 10.55
N ARG A 242 32.71 -6.82 10.03
CA ARG A 242 32.63 -7.11 8.60
C ARG A 242 31.50 -6.34 7.90
N PHE A 243 30.43 -6.01 8.61
CA PHE A 243 29.34 -5.20 8.08
C PHE A 243 29.77 -3.73 7.91
N ALA A 244 30.40 -3.16 8.93
CA ALA A 244 30.97 -1.82 8.83
C ALA A 244 32.04 -1.75 7.71
N GLU A 245 32.89 -2.77 7.61
CA GLU A 245 33.92 -2.89 6.56
C GLU A 245 33.31 -3.06 5.16
N THR A 246 32.26 -3.88 5.00
CA THR A 246 31.49 -4.04 3.75
C THR A 246 30.78 -2.74 3.34
N MET A 247 30.29 -1.97 4.32
CA MET A 247 29.54 -0.73 4.10
C MET A 247 30.45 0.48 3.80
N ARG A 248 31.66 0.52 4.39
CA ARG A 248 32.56 1.68 4.35
C ARG A 248 32.91 2.20 2.94
N PRO A 249 33.15 1.37 1.90
CA PRO A 249 33.39 1.86 0.55
C PRO A 249 32.19 2.58 -0.06
N TYR A 250 30.96 2.24 0.36
CA TYR A 250 29.75 2.90 -0.10
C TYR A 250 29.52 4.20 0.68
N GLU A 251 29.76 4.21 2.00
CA GLU A 251 29.69 5.45 2.80
C GLU A 251 30.61 6.53 2.21
N LEU A 252 31.88 6.21 1.98
CA LEU A 252 32.90 7.15 1.50
C LEU A 252 32.61 7.73 0.09
N ASN A 253 31.78 7.06 -0.70
CA ASN A 253 31.40 7.48 -2.04
C ASN A 253 29.94 7.97 -2.15
N SER A 254 29.20 8.02 -1.04
CA SER A 254 27.78 8.44 -1.05
C SER A 254 27.62 9.94 -1.35
N SER A 255 26.55 10.28 -2.06
CA SER A 255 26.11 11.67 -2.32
C SER A 255 25.69 12.44 -1.06
N LEU A 256 25.56 11.75 0.07
CA LEU A 256 25.21 12.32 1.37
C LEU A 256 26.40 12.91 2.13
N ASN A 257 27.64 12.67 1.69
CA ASN A 257 28.82 13.28 2.29
C ASN A 257 28.88 14.79 2.00
N ASP A 258 28.94 15.58 3.06
CA ASP A 258 29.35 16.97 3.03
C ASP A 258 30.89 17.13 3.12
N ASP A 259 31.41 18.26 2.67
CA ASP A 259 32.86 18.59 2.68
C ASP A 259 33.49 18.59 4.09
N ALA A 260 32.69 18.67 5.17
CA ALA A 260 33.17 18.65 6.55
C ALA A 260 33.10 17.25 7.20
N GLY A 261 32.44 16.28 6.55
CA GLY A 261 32.24 14.93 7.06
C GLY A 261 31.22 14.82 8.21
N GLU A 262 30.31 15.80 8.37
CA GLU A 262 29.27 15.74 9.41
C GLU A 262 28.34 14.52 9.22
N TRP A 263 27.96 14.19 7.97
CA TRP A 263 27.14 13.01 7.69
C TRP A 263 27.83 11.72 8.14
N ILE A 264 29.03 11.45 7.64
CA ILE A 264 29.77 10.20 7.92
C ILE A 264 30.25 10.08 9.37
N ALA A 265 30.34 11.19 10.11
CA ALA A 265 30.56 11.18 11.56
C ALA A 265 29.27 10.90 12.36
N SER A 266 28.11 11.32 11.86
CA SER A 266 26.80 11.03 12.47
C SER A 266 26.24 9.64 12.09
N HIS A 267 26.78 9.02 11.04
CA HIS A 267 26.30 7.74 10.52
C HIS A 267 26.91 6.56 11.30
N GLY A 268 26.21 6.10 12.34
CA GLY A 268 26.39 4.73 12.83
C GLY A 268 26.03 4.46 14.29
N VAL A 269 26.35 5.38 15.22
CA VAL A 269 26.35 5.09 16.68
C VAL A 269 25.00 4.56 17.19
N ASN A 270 23.89 5.16 16.79
CA ASN A 270 22.56 4.69 17.19
C ASN A 270 22.07 3.55 16.31
N ARG A 271 22.04 3.74 14.98
CA ARG A 271 21.37 2.87 13.98
C ARG A 271 21.76 1.38 14.02
N TYR A 272 22.90 1.07 14.65
CA TYR A 272 23.53 -0.24 14.70
C TYR A 272 23.67 -0.77 16.14
N ARG A 273 23.05 -0.11 17.12
CA ARG A 273 22.91 -0.58 18.50
C ARG A 273 21.89 -1.73 18.55
N ASP A 274 22.15 -2.75 19.39
CA ASP A 274 21.29 -3.92 19.57
C ASP A 274 21.08 -4.20 21.07
N TRP A 275 19.83 -4.39 21.46
CA TRP A 275 19.32 -4.70 22.80
C TRP A 275 18.66 -6.09 22.86
N ASP A 276 19.04 -6.99 21.95
CA ASP A 276 18.45 -8.32 21.74
C ASP A 276 17.00 -8.28 21.17
N GLU A 277 16.54 -7.16 20.57
CA GLU A 277 15.13 -6.93 20.19
C GLU A 277 14.57 -8.04 19.30
N LEU A 278 15.27 -8.37 18.20
CA LEU A 278 14.86 -9.43 17.26
C LEU A 278 14.62 -10.77 17.97
N ARG A 279 15.45 -11.10 18.97
CA ARG A 279 15.36 -12.33 19.75
C ARG A 279 14.04 -12.40 20.50
N TYR A 280 13.71 -11.36 21.26
CA TYR A 280 12.48 -11.29 22.03
C TYR A 280 11.24 -11.03 21.16
N SER A 281 11.39 -10.37 20.01
CA SER A 281 10.35 -10.25 18.99
C SER A 281 9.97 -11.62 18.41
N ILE A 282 10.94 -12.46 18.04
CA ILE A 282 10.68 -13.81 17.55
C ILE A 282 10.07 -14.71 18.64
N ARG A 283 10.47 -14.55 19.91
CA ARG A 283 9.76 -15.17 21.04
C ARG A 283 8.32 -14.69 21.15
N SER A 284 8.05 -13.40 20.90
CA SER A 284 6.70 -12.84 20.91
C SER A 284 5.83 -13.48 19.82
N VAL A 285 6.35 -13.69 18.62
CA VAL A 285 5.65 -14.37 17.50
C VAL A 285 5.37 -15.83 17.82
N GLU A 286 6.35 -16.61 18.30
CA GLU A 286 6.12 -18.01 18.67
C GLU A 286 5.11 -18.15 19.84
N LYS A 287 5.10 -17.20 20.79
CA LYS A 287 4.16 -17.16 21.92
C LYS A 287 2.74 -16.72 21.54
N HIS A 288 2.59 -15.80 20.60
CA HIS A 288 1.32 -15.09 20.35
C HIS A 288 0.70 -15.33 18.96
N ALA A 289 1.45 -15.85 17.98
CA ALA A 289 1.00 -16.15 16.62
C ALA A 289 1.38 -17.57 16.12
N GLY A 290 2.06 -18.37 16.95
CA GLY A 290 2.59 -19.70 16.60
C GLY A 290 1.57 -20.75 16.13
N SER A 291 0.26 -20.49 16.24
CA SER A 291 -0.82 -21.35 15.72
C SER A 291 -1.08 -21.19 14.21
N PHE A 292 -0.75 -20.04 13.61
CA PHE A 292 -1.00 -19.73 12.20
C PHE A 292 0.24 -19.21 11.43
N ARG A 293 1.29 -18.83 12.16
CA ARG A 293 2.60 -18.42 11.63
C ARG A 293 3.19 -19.53 10.73
N ASN A 294 3.35 -19.24 9.45
CA ASN A 294 3.87 -20.12 8.40
C ASN A 294 5.38 -20.33 8.58
N ASN A 295 6.20 -19.39 8.08
CA ASN A 295 7.64 -19.30 8.35
C ASN A 295 7.98 -18.00 9.10
N ILE A 296 9.20 -17.95 9.65
CA ILE A 296 9.87 -16.69 9.98
C ILE A 296 10.99 -16.49 8.96
N GLN A 297 11.13 -15.28 8.41
CA GLN A 297 12.18 -14.95 7.44
C GLN A 297 12.92 -13.70 7.93
N ILE A 298 14.22 -13.82 8.18
CA ILE A 298 15.07 -12.71 8.62
C ILE A 298 15.87 -12.23 7.41
N LEU A 299 15.56 -11.02 6.95
CA LEU A 299 16.22 -10.35 5.83
C LEU A 299 17.44 -9.60 6.34
N VAL A 300 18.60 -9.92 5.79
CA VAL A 300 19.92 -9.47 6.29
C VAL A 300 20.82 -8.97 5.16
N ASN A 301 21.90 -8.29 5.54
CA ASN A 301 23.02 -8.04 4.63
C ASN A 301 23.90 -9.29 4.46
N ALA A 302 24.47 -9.46 3.27
CA ALA A 302 25.69 -10.23 3.09
C ALA A 302 26.90 -9.38 3.51
N VAL A 303 27.95 -10.03 4.00
CA VAL A 303 29.19 -9.42 4.49
C VAL A 303 30.42 -10.24 4.06
N GLU A 304 31.49 -9.53 3.72
CA GLU A 304 32.76 -10.11 3.29
C GLU A 304 33.59 -10.58 4.51
N GLY A 305 34.20 -11.77 4.42
CA GLY A 305 35.13 -12.28 5.43
C GLY A 305 36.56 -11.76 5.23
N GLU A 306 37.43 -11.94 6.24
CA GLU A 306 38.87 -11.61 6.16
C GLU A 306 39.60 -12.35 5.01
N ASP A 307 39.02 -13.45 4.51
CA ASP A 307 39.50 -14.26 3.39
C ASP A 307 38.88 -13.88 2.03
N GLY A 308 38.06 -12.83 1.99
CA GLY A 308 37.33 -12.39 0.79
C GLY A 308 36.09 -13.24 0.46
N THR A 309 35.63 -14.11 1.38
CA THR A 309 34.42 -14.92 1.15
C THR A 309 33.14 -14.21 1.60
N MET A 310 32.14 -14.17 0.72
CA MET A 310 30.83 -13.61 1.05
C MET A 310 30.00 -14.57 1.91
N SER A 311 29.42 -14.04 2.98
CA SER A 311 28.58 -14.79 3.94
C SER A 311 27.37 -13.97 4.37
N LYS A 312 26.26 -14.61 4.76
CA LYS A 312 25.11 -13.90 5.34
C LYS A 312 25.44 -13.47 6.77
N GLN A 313 24.98 -12.30 7.21
CA GLN A 313 24.87 -12.06 8.65
C GLN A 313 23.92 -13.09 9.28
N ARG A 314 24.11 -13.39 10.57
CA ARG A 314 23.28 -14.34 11.31
C ARG A 314 23.14 -13.90 12.76
N PRO A 315 21.95 -13.97 13.38
CA PRO A 315 21.81 -13.74 14.82
C PRO A 315 22.63 -14.76 15.61
N THR A 316 23.44 -14.27 16.56
CA THR A 316 24.41 -15.10 17.30
C THR A 316 23.77 -16.16 18.19
N TRP A 317 22.53 -15.94 18.62
CA TRP A 317 21.71 -16.88 19.40
C TRP A 317 21.03 -17.97 18.55
N LEU A 318 21.02 -17.86 17.21
CA LEU A 318 20.22 -18.73 16.34
C LEU A 318 20.88 -20.10 16.11
N ARG A 319 20.30 -21.17 16.69
CA ARG A 319 20.83 -22.54 16.62
C ARG A 319 21.02 -23.01 15.19
N ASP A 320 22.17 -23.61 14.91
CA ASP A 320 22.49 -24.19 13.61
C ASP A 320 21.99 -25.63 13.50
N ASP A 321 20.84 -25.80 12.85
CA ASP A 321 20.05 -27.02 12.82
C ASP A 321 19.13 -26.98 11.59
N SER A 322 19.12 -28.05 10.78
CA SER A 322 18.35 -28.09 9.53
C SER A 322 16.83 -28.17 9.76
N GLU A 323 16.36 -28.65 10.91
CA GLU A 323 14.94 -28.59 11.25
C GLU A 323 14.51 -27.15 11.52
N ILE A 324 15.34 -26.37 12.21
CA ILE A 324 15.13 -24.93 12.43
C ILE A 324 15.12 -24.17 11.11
N GLN A 325 16.12 -24.41 10.25
CA GLN A 325 16.30 -23.67 8.99
C GLN A 325 15.10 -23.82 8.03
N SER A 326 14.24 -24.84 8.23
CA SER A 326 12.97 -24.96 7.50
C SER A 326 11.91 -23.95 7.96
N ALA A 327 11.82 -23.67 9.26
CA ALA A 327 10.75 -22.89 9.89
C ALA A 327 11.17 -21.47 10.30
N LEU A 328 12.47 -21.17 10.31
CA LEU A 328 13.08 -19.86 10.42
C LEU A 328 14.25 -19.78 9.43
N GLN A 329 14.13 -18.91 8.43
CA GLN A 329 15.07 -18.75 7.33
C GLN A 329 15.87 -17.45 7.50
N VAL A 330 17.15 -17.47 7.09
CA VAL A 330 17.99 -16.26 7.03
C VAL A 330 18.32 -16.00 5.56
N LEU A 331 17.85 -14.87 5.05
CA LEU A 331 17.91 -14.49 3.64
C LEU A 331 18.74 -13.23 3.49
N SER A 332 19.87 -13.31 2.81
CA SER A 332 20.61 -12.15 2.34
C SER A 332 19.92 -11.56 1.10
N GLN A 333 20.26 -10.32 0.77
CA GLN A 333 19.58 -9.55 -0.27
C GLN A 333 19.60 -10.27 -1.63
N GLU A 334 20.68 -10.99 -1.94
CA GLU A 334 20.83 -11.78 -3.16
C GLU A 334 19.99 -13.08 -3.22
N ASP A 335 19.33 -13.51 -2.13
CA ASP A 335 18.35 -14.61 -2.18
C ASP A 335 16.97 -14.18 -2.71
N PHE A 336 16.63 -12.88 -2.63
CA PHE A 336 15.27 -12.39 -2.89
C PHE A 336 15.17 -11.08 -3.69
N PHE A 337 16.24 -10.34 -3.97
CA PHE A 337 16.14 -9.23 -4.92
C PHE A 337 15.81 -9.77 -6.32
N GLY A 338 14.99 -9.03 -7.08
CA GLY A 338 14.67 -9.35 -8.47
C GLY A 338 15.95 -9.37 -9.32
N ALA A 339 15.97 -10.14 -10.41
CA ALA A 339 17.21 -10.41 -11.14
C ALA A 339 17.87 -9.18 -11.77
N GLU A 340 17.12 -8.09 -11.95
CA GLU A 340 17.62 -6.79 -12.40
C GLU A 340 18.03 -5.92 -11.19
N GLU A 341 17.17 -5.83 -10.18
CA GLU A 341 17.43 -5.13 -8.91
C GLU A 341 18.63 -5.68 -8.14
N ALA A 342 18.93 -6.98 -8.30
CA ALA A 342 20.08 -7.66 -7.72
C ALA A 342 21.41 -7.13 -8.28
N GLU A 343 21.46 -6.57 -9.49
CA GLU A 343 22.65 -5.87 -10.01
C GLU A 343 22.89 -4.53 -9.29
N CYS A 344 21.94 -4.08 -8.47
CA CYS A 344 22.03 -2.87 -7.64
C CYS A 344 22.35 -3.15 -6.15
N LEU A 345 22.76 -4.38 -5.80
CA LEU A 345 23.28 -4.73 -4.47
C LEU A 345 24.72 -4.25 -4.22
N PRO A 346 25.20 -4.20 -2.96
CA PRO A 346 24.43 -4.28 -1.71
C PRO A 346 23.59 -3.01 -1.50
N THR A 347 22.65 -3.04 -0.56
CA THR A 347 22.00 -1.84 0.00
C THR A 347 22.02 -1.85 1.53
N PHE A 348 21.98 -0.67 2.13
CA PHE A 348 21.94 -0.43 3.58
C PHE A 348 20.71 0.43 3.96
N ASN A 349 19.71 0.47 3.08
CA ASN A 349 18.52 1.31 3.18
C ASN A 349 17.26 0.46 3.40
N SER A 350 16.56 0.69 4.53
CA SER A 350 15.30 0.03 4.90
C SER A 350 14.32 -0.02 3.72
N LEU A 351 14.06 1.16 3.14
CA LEU A 351 13.09 1.32 2.06
C LEU A 351 13.48 0.53 0.80
N THR A 352 14.77 0.30 0.54
CA THR A 352 15.21 -0.48 -0.62
C THR A 352 15.00 -1.98 -0.39
N ILE A 353 15.24 -2.45 0.83
CA ILE A 353 15.00 -3.83 1.26
C ILE A 353 13.48 -4.11 1.31
N GLU A 354 12.72 -3.22 1.93
CA GLU A 354 11.24 -3.23 1.97
C GLU A 354 10.64 -3.28 0.57
N ASN A 355 11.16 -2.50 -0.38
CA ASN A 355 10.72 -2.47 -1.77
C ASN A 355 10.98 -3.77 -2.57
N GLN A 356 11.49 -4.84 -1.95
CA GLN A 356 11.73 -6.15 -2.57
C GLN A 356 11.13 -7.34 -1.79
N ILE A 357 10.51 -7.14 -0.63
CA ILE A 357 10.07 -8.25 0.25
C ILE A 357 9.02 -9.20 -0.36
N TYR A 358 8.32 -8.76 -1.41
CA TYR A 358 7.35 -9.58 -2.14
C TYR A 358 7.97 -10.78 -2.85
N ASN A 359 9.28 -10.72 -3.16
CA ASN A 359 10.04 -11.79 -3.78
C ASN A 359 10.55 -12.85 -2.77
N THR A 360 10.35 -12.65 -1.46
CA THR A 360 10.79 -13.63 -0.45
C THR A 360 10.11 -14.99 -0.70
N PRO A 361 10.87 -16.10 -0.79
CA PRO A 361 10.34 -17.39 -1.24
C PRO A 361 9.36 -17.97 -0.22
N SER A 362 8.17 -18.37 -0.67
CA SER A 362 7.15 -18.98 0.19
C SER A 362 6.07 -19.72 -0.62
N ASP A 363 5.29 -20.54 0.07
CA ASP A 363 4.06 -21.17 -0.42
C ASP A 363 2.79 -20.36 -0.10
N THR A 364 2.85 -19.41 0.85
CA THR A 364 1.77 -18.45 1.12
C THR A 364 2.03 -17.10 0.44
N ASP A 365 0.97 -16.48 -0.08
CA ASP A 365 1.01 -15.11 -0.60
C ASP A 365 1.01 -14.07 0.53
N ARG A 366 0.79 -14.46 1.79
CA ARG A 366 0.53 -13.52 2.91
C ARG A 366 1.76 -13.30 3.80
N ILE A 367 2.13 -12.04 3.95
CA ILE A 367 3.25 -11.54 4.75
C ILE A 367 2.69 -10.71 5.92
N PHE A 368 3.29 -10.86 7.10
CA PHE A 368 3.33 -9.85 8.14
C PHE A 368 4.75 -9.28 8.21
N ALA A 369 4.95 -8.08 7.67
CA ALA A 369 6.26 -7.44 7.58
C ALA A 369 6.55 -6.67 8.86
N MET A 370 7.70 -6.93 9.48
CA MET A 370 8.12 -6.38 10.77
C MET A 370 9.56 -5.87 10.71
N SER A 371 9.90 -5.00 11.66
CA SER A 371 11.28 -4.80 12.08
C SER A 371 11.57 -5.57 13.36
N ASP A 372 12.85 -5.81 13.61
CA ASP A 372 13.42 -6.27 14.89
C ASP A 372 12.84 -5.54 16.12
N ASP A 373 12.62 -4.23 16.01
CA ASP A 373 12.05 -3.36 17.05
C ASP A 373 10.52 -3.49 17.27
N MET A 374 9.84 -4.42 16.59
CA MET A 374 8.38 -4.63 16.68
C MET A 374 8.02 -5.94 17.40
N PHE A 375 6.98 -5.97 18.24
CA PHE A 375 6.63 -7.11 19.10
C PHE A 375 5.12 -7.37 19.21
N LEU A 376 4.73 -8.61 19.51
CA LEU A 376 3.36 -8.99 19.87
C LEU A 376 3.20 -9.07 21.40
N GLY A 377 2.31 -8.26 21.98
CA GLY A 377 2.02 -8.25 23.42
C GLY A 377 0.88 -9.18 23.86
N LYS A 378 -0.09 -9.42 22.98
CA LYS A 378 -1.30 -10.25 23.24
C LYS A 378 -1.43 -11.40 22.23
N PRO A 379 -2.09 -12.52 22.56
CA PRO A 379 -2.35 -13.60 21.60
C PRO A 379 -3.20 -13.09 20.42
N HIS A 380 -2.75 -13.34 19.20
CA HIS A 380 -3.45 -12.96 17.97
C HIS A 380 -4.26 -14.14 17.40
N ALA A 381 -5.26 -13.85 16.58
CA ALA A 381 -5.79 -14.75 15.56
C ALA A 381 -5.12 -14.41 14.22
N ALA A 382 -5.20 -15.30 13.22
CA ALA A 382 -4.72 -14.96 11.87
C ALA A 382 -5.49 -13.75 11.30
N SER A 383 -6.78 -13.64 11.64
CA SER A 383 -7.69 -12.54 11.26
C SER A 383 -7.37 -11.17 11.86
N ASP A 384 -6.49 -11.07 12.88
CA ASP A 384 -5.91 -9.79 13.30
C ASP A 384 -4.97 -9.20 12.23
N ILE A 385 -4.52 -10.02 11.27
CA ILE A 385 -3.60 -9.67 10.19
C ILE A 385 -4.27 -9.85 8.82
N TYR A 386 -4.84 -11.02 8.53
CA TYR A 386 -5.48 -11.33 7.26
C TYR A 386 -6.60 -12.38 7.44
N SER A 387 -7.70 -12.22 6.72
CA SER A 387 -8.74 -13.25 6.61
C SER A 387 -9.18 -13.48 5.16
N PRO A 388 -9.58 -14.70 4.76
CA PRO A 388 -10.11 -14.94 3.41
C PRO A 388 -11.36 -14.10 3.08
N LEU A 389 -12.24 -13.84 4.06
CA LEU A 389 -13.48 -13.08 3.84
C LEU A 389 -13.25 -11.57 3.67
N PHE A 390 -12.45 -10.95 4.53
CA PHE A 390 -12.30 -9.50 4.56
C PHE A 390 -10.93 -8.98 4.08
N GLY A 391 -10.03 -9.88 3.71
CA GLY A 391 -8.72 -9.52 3.16
C GLY A 391 -7.72 -9.02 4.20
N THR A 392 -6.89 -8.05 3.80
CA THR A 392 -5.75 -7.56 4.61
C THR A 392 -6.14 -6.50 5.64
N VAL A 393 -5.59 -6.55 6.86
CA VAL A 393 -5.85 -5.58 7.93
C VAL A 393 -4.91 -4.38 7.82
N MET A 394 -5.48 -3.17 7.77
CA MET A 394 -4.76 -1.90 7.67
C MET A 394 -5.05 -0.99 8.87
N GLY A 395 -4.00 -0.54 9.55
CA GLY A 395 -4.07 0.57 10.51
C GLY A 395 -3.51 1.87 9.91
N PHE A 396 -4.09 3.02 10.25
CA PHE A 396 -3.65 4.32 9.73
C PHE A 396 -3.49 5.37 10.83
N LYS A 397 -2.41 6.15 10.75
CA LYS A 397 -2.20 7.36 11.56
C LYS A 397 -3.21 8.46 11.19
N PRO A 398 -3.46 9.44 12.08
CA PRO A 398 -4.35 10.57 11.79
C PRO A 398 -3.80 11.57 10.75
N ASN A 399 -2.49 11.59 10.46
CA ASN A 399 -1.92 12.45 9.42
C ASN A 399 -2.24 11.93 8.01
N SER A 400 -2.49 12.84 7.06
CA SER A 400 -2.75 12.50 5.67
C SER A 400 -2.00 13.42 4.70
N TYR A 401 -1.73 12.90 3.51
CA TYR A 401 -0.92 13.54 2.47
C TYR A 401 -1.73 13.65 1.17
N ASN A 402 -1.65 14.79 0.51
CA ASN A 402 -2.23 15.05 -0.81
C ASN A 402 -1.26 15.92 -1.62
N THR A 403 -0.18 15.32 -2.12
CA THR A 403 0.87 16.04 -2.83
C THR A 403 0.46 16.27 -4.29
N ILE A 404 -0.05 17.46 -4.62
CA ILE A 404 -0.59 17.77 -5.97
C ILE A 404 0.44 18.37 -6.94
N VAL A 405 1.52 18.96 -6.42
CA VAL A 405 2.66 19.48 -7.21
C VAL A 405 3.88 18.56 -7.06
N PRO A 406 4.85 18.56 -7.99
CA PRO A 406 6.10 17.84 -7.81
C PRO A 406 6.78 18.19 -6.47
N PRO A 407 7.23 17.21 -5.67
CA PRO A 407 7.95 17.43 -4.42
C PRO A 407 9.21 18.30 -4.61
N SER A 408 9.50 19.18 -3.65
CA SER A 408 10.65 20.09 -3.70
C SER A 408 11.84 19.61 -2.86
N GLU A 409 13.02 20.18 -3.06
CA GLU A 409 14.20 19.95 -2.21
C GLU A 409 13.90 20.15 -0.71
N LYS A 410 13.07 21.14 -0.38
CA LYS A 410 12.57 21.38 1.00
C LYS A 410 11.74 20.21 1.54
N ASP A 411 11.12 19.41 0.67
CA ASP A 411 10.36 18.22 1.05
C ASP A 411 11.25 16.98 1.20
N ALA A 412 12.35 16.89 0.43
CA ALA A 412 13.40 15.89 0.62
C ALA A 412 14.11 16.07 1.98
N LEU A 413 14.39 17.32 2.38
CA LEU A 413 15.04 17.66 3.65
C LEU A 413 14.13 17.54 4.90
N ARG A 414 12.95 16.88 4.81
CA ARG A 414 12.06 16.68 5.97
C ARG A 414 12.47 15.45 6.78
N PHE A 415 12.45 15.57 8.11
CA PHE A 415 12.81 14.47 9.01
C PHE A 415 11.88 13.25 8.91
N GLY A 416 12.47 12.05 9.03
CA GLY A 416 11.78 10.77 9.15
C GLY A 416 11.17 10.27 7.84
N GLU A 417 10.04 9.57 7.92
CA GLU A 417 9.32 9.00 6.76
C GLU A 417 8.67 10.05 5.82
N LYS A 418 8.68 11.33 6.20
CA LYS A 418 7.91 12.41 5.55
C LYS A 418 8.24 12.64 4.06
N PRO A 419 9.51 12.63 3.59
CA PRO A 419 9.83 12.79 2.17
C PRO A 419 9.17 11.72 1.29
N TYR A 420 9.26 10.47 1.73
CA TYR A 420 8.80 9.29 1.00
C TYR A 420 7.27 9.20 0.97
N LEU A 421 6.59 9.59 2.06
CA LEU A 421 5.14 9.77 2.09
C LEU A 421 4.67 10.89 1.13
N ILE A 422 5.38 12.02 1.08
CA ILE A 422 5.08 13.13 0.17
C ILE A 422 5.25 12.72 -1.29
N TYR A 423 6.36 12.06 -1.63
CA TYR A 423 6.64 11.56 -2.98
C TYR A 423 5.67 10.46 -3.43
N THR A 424 5.39 9.48 -2.56
CA THR A 424 4.47 8.39 -2.89
C THR A 424 3.02 8.89 -2.99
N SER A 425 2.62 9.88 -2.18
CA SER A 425 1.35 10.60 -2.35
C SER A 425 1.24 11.29 -3.71
N TRP A 426 2.34 11.86 -4.23
CA TRP A 426 2.38 12.46 -5.57
C TRP A 426 2.27 11.42 -6.69
N MET A 427 2.96 10.28 -6.58
CA MET A 427 2.83 9.15 -7.51
C MET A 427 1.40 8.61 -7.56
N LEU A 428 0.81 8.28 -6.41
CA LEU A 428 -0.57 7.81 -6.30
C LEU A 428 -1.58 8.84 -6.82
N ASN A 429 -1.35 10.13 -6.58
CA ASN A 429 -2.18 11.21 -7.13
C ASN A 429 -2.20 11.26 -8.66
N ARG A 430 -1.08 10.91 -9.32
CA ARG A 430 -1.00 10.89 -10.78
C ARG A 430 -1.67 9.66 -11.40
N ARG A 431 -1.60 8.49 -10.73
CA ARG A 431 -2.23 7.23 -11.17
C ARG A 431 -3.73 7.14 -10.87
N PHE A 432 -4.19 7.65 -9.72
CA PHE A 432 -5.56 7.47 -9.21
C PHE A 432 -6.30 8.78 -8.87
N GLY A 433 -5.73 9.94 -9.21
CA GLY A 433 -6.35 11.24 -8.95
C GLY A 433 -6.05 11.81 -7.56
N THR A 434 -6.30 13.12 -7.42
CA THR A 434 -5.88 13.91 -6.26
C THR A 434 -6.78 13.70 -5.04
N ARG A 435 -6.28 13.09 -3.97
CA ARG A 435 -7.00 12.95 -2.69
C ARG A 435 -6.06 12.89 -1.48
N LYS A 436 -6.62 13.12 -0.29
CA LYS A 436 -5.92 12.86 0.99
C LYS A 436 -5.80 11.35 1.22
N ARG A 437 -4.59 10.86 1.48
CA ARG A 437 -4.31 9.46 1.84
C ARG A 437 -3.58 9.43 3.19
N LYS A 438 -4.11 8.67 4.17
CA LYS A 438 -3.56 8.60 5.54
C LYS A 438 -2.20 7.88 5.55
N GLY A 439 -1.26 8.33 6.39
CA GLY A 439 -0.03 7.56 6.66
C GLY A 439 -0.36 6.27 7.41
N GLN A 440 0.39 5.20 7.19
CA GLN A 440 0.26 3.95 7.95
C GLN A 440 0.87 4.10 9.36
N VAL A 441 0.34 3.32 10.30
CA VAL A 441 0.86 3.15 11.68
C VAL A 441 2.25 2.53 11.72
N HIS A 442 2.90 2.52 12.90
CA HIS A 442 4.25 1.97 13.10
C HIS A 442 4.19 0.72 14.00
N PHE A 443 3.88 -0.40 13.38
CA PHE A 443 3.99 -1.79 13.88
C PHE A 443 3.94 -2.73 12.66
N GLY A 444 3.83 -4.05 12.83
CA GLY A 444 3.85 -4.99 11.70
C GLY A 444 2.73 -4.77 10.66
N HIS A 445 3.06 -4.92 9.38
CA HIS A 445 2.14 -4.64 8.26
C HIS A 445 1.67 -5.93 7.58
N SER A 446 0.35 -6.09 7.46
CA SER A 446 -0.27 -7.16 6.67
C SER A 446 -0.20 -6.86 5.18
N LEU A 447 0.40 -7.77 4.40
CA LEU A 447 0.69 -7.58 2.99
C LEU A 447 0.40 -8.86 2.18
N SER A 448 0.10 -8.68 0.89
CA SER A 448 0.02 -9.75 -0.10
C SER A 448 1.22 -9.61 -1.04
N ARG A 449 2.01 -10.68 -1.23
CA ARG A 449 3.17 -10.70 -2.14
C ARG A 449 2.76 -10.27 -3.55
N SER A 450 1.72 -10.86 -4.11
CA SER A 450 1.26 -10.59 -5.47
C SER A 450 0.65 -9.19 -5.63
N VAL A 451 -0.10 -8.66 -4.67
CA VAL A 451 -0.65 -7.28 -4.75
C VAL A 451 0.44 -6.24 -4.52
N TYR A 452 1.41 -6.51 -3.65
CA TYR A 452 2.55 -5.64 -3.40
C TYR A 452 3.49 -5.57 -4.60
N LYS A 453 3.75 -6.73 -5.24
CA LYS A 453 4.44 -6.82 -6.53
C LYS A 453 3.74 -5.97 -7.59
N GLU A 454 2.43 -6.17 -7.78
CA GLU A 454 1.62 -5.37 -8.73
C GLU A 454 1.71 -3.86 -8.41
N ALA A 455 1.67 -3.48 -7.13
CA ALA A 455 1.81 -2.09 -6.70
C ALA A 455 3.20 -1.50 -6.98
N MET A 456 4.26 -2.30 -6.99
CA MET A 456 5.62 -1.87 -7.37
C MET A 456 5.78 -1.81 -8.90
N GLU A 457 5.34 -2.84 -9.62
CA GLU A 457 5.34 -2.89 -11.09
C GLU A 457 4.49 -1.77 -11.73
N ALA A 458 3.48 -1.28 -11.02
CA ALA A 458 2.68 -0.12 -11.42
C ALA A 458 3.46 1.21 -11.45
N PHE A 459 4.64 1.30 -10.82
CA PHE A 459 5.50 2.49 -10.77
C PHE A 459 6.96 2.14 -11.15
N PRO A 460 7.24 1.75 -12.42
CA PRO A 460 8.49 1.06 -12.75
C PRO A 460 9.74 1.94 -12.66
N ARG A 461 9.71 3.22 -13.09
CA ARG A 461 10.83 4.16 -12.83
C ARG A 461 11.04 4.36 -11.32
N PRO A 462 10.03 4.74 -10.50
CA PRO A 462 10.19 4.85 -9.06
C PRO A 462 10.70 3.57 -8.38
N ALA A 463 10.27 2.39 -8.82
CA ALA A 463 10.71 1.10 -8.29
C ALA A 463 12.21 0.87 -8.55
N LEU A 464 12.66 0.94 -9.82
CA LEU A 464 14.07 0.71 -10.16
C LEU A 464 15.00 1.79 -9.58
N LYS A 465 14.56 3.06 -9.55
CA LYS A 465 15.29 4.14 -8.83
C LYS A 465 15.30 3.98 -7.30
N SER A 466 14.43 3.16 -6.73
CA SER A 466 14.46 2.81 -5.31
C SER A 466 15.41 1.63 -5.04
N ALA A 467 15.44 0.63 -5.94
CA ALA A 467 16.30 -0.55 -5.86
C ALA A 467 17.79 -0.21 -5.76
N CYS A 468 18.22 0.88 -6.39
CA CYS A 468 19.64 1.27 -6.49
C CYS A 468 20.13 2.25 -5.41
N GLN A 469 19.30 2.63 -4.43
CA GLN A 469 19.73 3.49 -3.32
C GLN A 469 20.48 2.66 -2.26
N LYS A 470 21.66 3.13 -1.86
CA LYS A 470 22.52 2.50 -0.84
C LYS A 470 22.14 2.96 0.55
N PHE A 471 21.83 4.25 0.71
CA PHE A 471 21.47 4.87 1.98
C PHE A 471 20.19 5.70 1.87
N ARG A 472 19.46 5.78 3.00
CA ARG A 472 18.16 6.43 3.08
C ARG A 472 18.28 7.95 2.91
N GLY A 473 17.99 8.44 1.70
CA GLY A 473 17.94 9.87 1.37
C GLY A 473 18.88 10.32 0.24
N GLU A 474 19.70 9.44 -0.34
CA GLU A 474 20.73 9.80 -1.35
C GLU A 474 20.22 10.58 -2.57
N THR A 475 18.96 10.37 -2.97
CA THR A 475 18.29 11.10 -4.06
C THR A 475 17.13 11.97 -3.57
N GLY A 476 17.03 12.21 -2.26
CA GLY A 476 15.96 12.95 -1.59
C GLY A 476 14.59 12.25 -1.53
N PHE A 477 14.28 11.41 -2.52
CA PHE A 477 13.00 10.71 -2.64
C PHE A 477 13.15 9.24 -3.03
N GLN A 478 12.18 8.44 -2.59
CA GLN A 478 12.07 7.01 -2.82
C GLN A 478 10.58 6.61 -2.72
N LEU A 479 10.17 5.57 -3.42
CA LEU A 479 8.82 5.01 -3.28
C LEU A 479 8.71 4.29 -1.93
N TYR A 480 7.74 4.67 -1.09
CA TYR A 480 7.50 4.01 0.20
C TYR A 480 6.49 2.88 0.00
N SER A 481 7.00 1.67 -0.20
CA SER A 481 6.21 0.50 -0.60
C SER A 481 5.03 0.16 0.32
N TRP A 482 5.16 0.28 1.64
CA TRP A 482 4.07 -0.03 2.58
C TRP A 482 2.88 0.93 2.39
N TYR A 483 3.15 2.23 2.31
CA TYR A 483 2.15 3.25 1.98
C TYR A 483 1.58 3.06 0.58
N ASN A 484 2.44 2.73 -0.40
CA ASN A 484 2.02 2.44 -1.77
C ASN A 484 1.05 1.26 -1.81
N ALA A 485 1.40 0.10 -1.26
CA ALA A 485 0.59 -1.13 -1.31
C ALA A 485 -0.76 -0.98 -0.60
N PHE A 486 -0.81 -0.34 0.58
CA PHE A 486 -2.07 -0.09 1.28
C PHE A 486 -3.03 0.75 0.43
N HIS A 487 -2.56 1.88 -0.10
CA HIS A 487 -3.41 2.77 -0.90
C HIS A 487 -3.69 2.24 -2.31
N TYR A 488 -2.73 1.53 -2.93
CA TYR A 488 -2.93 0.84 -4.21
C TYR A 488 -4.05 -0.19 -4.11
N THR A 489 -4.10 -0.98 -3.02
CA THR A 489 -5.18 -1.94 -2.76
C THR A 489 -6.54 -1.25 -2.68
N ILE A 490 -6.65 -0.17 -1.90
CA ILE A 490 -7.91 0.60 -1.76
C ILE A 490 -8.35 1.20 -3.10
N GLU A 491 -7.43 1.81 -3.85
CA GLU A 491 -7.73 2.43 -5.14
C GLU A 491 -8.06 1.40 -6.22
N ARG A 492 -7.46 0.20 -6.21
CA ARG A 492 -7.79 -0.90 -7.14
C ARG A 492 -9.12 -1.56 -6.83
N HIS A 493 -9.47 -1.71 -5.55
CA HIS A 493 -10.82 -2.13 -5.16
C HIS A 493 -11.88 -1.16 -5.70
N ARG A 494 -11.65 0.16 -5.54
CA ARG A 494 -12.49 1.22 -6.10
C ARG A 494 -12.53 1.22 -7.63
N GLU A 495 -11.37 1.09 -8.28
CA GLU A 495 -11.24 1.06 -9.74
C GLU A 495 -12.01 -0.13 -10.34
N ALA A 496 -11.96 -1.30 -9.69
CA ALA A 496 -12.72 -2.48 -10.10
C ALA A 496 -14.24 -2.26 -10.02
N LEU A 497 -14.75 -1.62 -8.96
CA LEU A 497 -16.17 -1.32 -8.79
C LEU A 497 -16.67 -0.27 -9.80
N LEU A 498 -15.90 0.80 -10.03
CA LEU A 498 -16.23 1.83 -11.03
C LEU A 498 -16.19 1.27 -12.45
N TRP A 499 -15.19 0.43 -12.77
CA TRP A 499 -15.07 -0.25 -14.06
C TRP A 499 -16.25 -1.20 -14.28
N SER A 500 -16.55 -2.02 -13.28
CA SER A 500 -17.67 -2.97 -13.28
C SER A 500 -19.01 -2.30 -13.60
N TYR A 501 -19.31 -1.16 -12.97
CA TYR A 501 -20.56 -0.44 -13.23
C TYR A 501 -20.52 0.25 -14.61
N ILE A 502 -19.58 1.18 -14.83
CA ILE A 502 -19.59 2.08 -16.00
C ILE A 502 -19.24 1.38 -17.31
N MET A 503 -18.26 0.46 -17.32
CA MET A 503 -17.76 -0.16 -18.55
C MET A 503 -18.54 -1.42 -18.96
N ILE A 504 -19.30 -2.04 -18.05
CA ILE A 504 -19.94 -3.34 -18.27
C ILE A 504 -21.43 -3.31 -17.94
N ARG A 505 -21.81 -2.96 -16.70
CA ARG A 505 -23.22 -3.03 -16.27
C ARG A 505 -24.09 -1.97 -16.96
N SER A 506 -23.56 -0.78 -17.15
CA SER A 506 -24.24 0.36 -17.78
C SER A 506 -24.30 0.29 -19.31
N ASP A 507 -23.50 -0.57 -19.94
CA ASP A 507 -23.33 -0.69 -21.40
C ASP A 507 -23.76 -2.11 -21.85
N PRO A 508 -25.08 -2.41 -21.83
CA PRO A 508 -25.61 -3.76 -22.02
C PRO A 508 -25.53 -4.26 -23.48
N ASP A 509 -25.37 -3.38 -24.47
CA ASP A 509 -25.11 -3.78 -25.86
C ASP A 509 -23.60 -3.82 -26.21
N ARG A 510 -22.76 -3.22 -25.35
CA ARG A 510 -21.29 -3.17 -25.41
C ARG A 510 -20.75 -2.34 -26.58
N ASN A 511 -21.45 -1.28 -26.97
CA ASN A 511 -21.03 -0.37 -28.04
C ASN A 511 -19.93 0.63 -27.59
N GLY A 512 -19.78 0.90 -26.29
CA GLY A 512 -18.78 1.82 -25.73
C GLY A 512 -19.28 3.25 -25.46
N TYR A 513 -20.57 3.51 -25.69
CA TYR A 513 -21.25 4.81 -25.49
C TYR A 513 -22.62 4.60 -24.86
N LEU A 514 -22.94 5.42 -23.85
CA LEU A 514 -24.22 5.35 -23.16
C LEU A 514 -25.31 6.09 -23.94
N ASN A 515 -26.26 5.36 -24.52
CA ASN A 515 -27.44 5.91 -25.20
C ASN A 515 -28.44 6.50 -24.19
N TRP A 516 -29.51 7.16 -24.68
CA TRP A 516 -30.44 7.87 -23.80
C TRP A 516 -31.12 6.93 -22.79
N GLU A 517 -31.57 5.75 -23.21
CA GLU A 517 -32.17 4.73 -22.35
C GLU A 517 -31.20 4.26 -21.24
N GLU A 518 -29.93 4.06 -21.55
CA GLU A 518 -28.88 3.69 -20.59
C GLU A 518 -28.55 4.84 -19.62
N ARG A 519 -28.45 6.07 -20.13
CA ARG A 519 -28.26 7.26 -19.29
C ARG A 519 -29.44 7.47 -18.34
N GLN A 520 -30.67 7.21 -18.80
CA GLN A 520 -31.86 7.21 -17.94
C GLN A 520 -31.81 6.09 -16.88
N ALA A 521 -31.28 4.91 -17.20
CA ALA A 521 -31.10 3.84 -16.23
C ALA A 521 -30.10 4.24 -15.12
N ILE A 522 -28.96 4.85 -15.45
CA ILE A 522 -28.02 5.36 -14.44
C ILE A 522 -28.67 6.47 -13.58
N VAL A 523 -29.45 7.38 -14.18
CA VAL A 523 -30.17 8.40 -13.40
C VAL A 523 -31.16 7.76 -12.42
N SER A 524 -31.97 6.79 -12.86
CA SER A 524 -32.92 6.08 -11.99
C SER A 524 -32.23 5.27 -10.87
N ASP A 525 -31.09 4.64 -11.17
CA ASP A 525 -30.25 3.94 -10.20
C ASP A 525 -29.76 4.90 -9.10
N LEU A 526 -29.43 6.14 -9.45
CA LEU A 526 -28.94 7.15 -8.53
C LEU A 526 -30.06 7.85 -7.75
N GLU A 527 -31.23 8.05 -8.34
CA GLU A 527 -32.42 8.55 -7.63
C GLU A 527 -32.88 7.57 -6.54
N GLU A 528 -32.83 6.26 -6.81
CA GLU A 528 -33.08 5.19 -5.82
C GLU A 528 -32.07 5.24 -4.67
N GLY A 529 -30.78 5.41 -4.99
CA GLY A 529 -29.70 5.53 -4.00
C GLY A 529 -29.77 6.80 -3.16
N LEU A 530 -30.04 7.94 -3.79
CA LEU A 530 -30.14 9.26 -3.15
C LEU A 530 -31.34 9.34 -2.21
N ALA A 531 -32.44 8.63 -2.51
CA ALA A 531 -33.59 8.51 -1.60
C ALA A 531 -33.23 7.85 -0.25
N ASN A 532 -32.11 7.12 -0.16
CA ASN A 532 -31.57 6.53 1.06
C ASN A 532 -30.32 7.26 1.61
N GLU A 533 -29.81 8.30 0.95
CA GLU A 533 -28.65 9.04 1.45
C GLU A 533 -28.97 9.74 2.78
N GLY A 534 -28.01 9.71 3.71
CA GLY A 534 -28.20 10.15 5.10
C GLY A 534 -29.05 9.21 5.98
N ARG A 535 -29.65 8.13 5.44
CA ARG A 535 -30.33 7.11 6.24
C ARG A 535 -29.30 6.14 6.85
N ASN A 536 -28.63 6.58 7.92
CA ASN A 536 -27.56 5.85 8.61
C ASN A 536 -27.91 4.43 9.12
N SER A 537 -29.18 4.03 9.07
CA SER A 537 -29.69 2.69 9.41
C SER A 537 -30.14 1.84 8.20
N PHE A 538 -30.12 2.36 6.97
CA PHE A 538 -30.56 1.62 5.78
C PHE A 538 -29.52 0.58 5.35
N ARG A 539 -28.25 0.98 5.17
CA ARG A 539 -27.17 0.02 4.98
C ARG A 539 -26.73 -0.57 6.32
N LYS A 540 -26.74 -1.89 6.39
CA LYS A 540 -26.06 -2.67 7.42
C LYS A 540 -24.56 -2.49 7.26
N ARG A 541 -23.92 -2.07 8.35
CA ARG A 541 -22.51 -1.71 8.42
C ARG A 541 -21.68 -2.95 8.78
N MET A 542 -21.09 -3.59 7.77
CA MET A 542 -20.43 -4.90 7.86
C MET A 542 -19.21 -4.90 8.79
N TYR A 543 -18.57 -3.75 8.99
CA TYR A 543 -17.49 -3.60 9.96
C TYR A 543 -17.86 -4.00 11.42
N TYR A 544 -19.13 -3.87 11.85
CA TYR A 544 -19.57 -4.40 13.16
C TYR A 544 -19.73 -5.93 13.20
N TYR A 545 -19.74 -6.59 12.04
CA TYR A 545 -20.03 -8.02 11.92
C TYR A 545 -18.80 -8.86 11.63
N VAL A 546 -17.60 -8.28 11.46
CA VAL A 546 -16.36 -8.98 11.10
C VAL A 546 -16.11 -10.21 11.98
N ALA A 547 -16.04 -10.04 13.29
CA ALA A 547 -15.85 -11.13 14.25
C ALA A 547 -16.93 -12.22 14.15
N LYS A 548 -18.19 -11.84 13.90
CA LYS A 548 -19.30 -12.80 13.75
C LYS A 548 -19.19 -13.57 12.42
N SER A 549 -19.00 -12.88 11.30
CA SER A 549 -18.92 -13.51 9.97
C SER A 549 -17.71 -14.44 9.83
N LEU A 550 -16.59 -14.13 10.49
CA LEU A 550 -15.46 -15.04 10.60
C LEU A 550 -15.83 -16.29 11.41
N GLY A 551 -16.40 -16.11 12.61
CA GLY A 551 -16.86 -17.23 13.45
C GLY A 551 -17.93 -18.11 12.79
N ASP A 552 -18.88 -17.50 12.06
CA ASP A 552 -19.86 -18.21 11.24
C ASP A 552 -19.16 -19.09 10.19
N ALA A 553 -18.15 -18.55 9.50
CA ALA A 553 -17.36 -19.28 8.50
C ALA A 553 -16.38 -20.31 9.09
N GLY A 554 -16.31 -20.47 10.41
CA GLY A 554 -15.40 -21.38 11.10
C GLY A 554 -13.97 -20.85 11.26
N LEU A 555 -13.77 -19.54 11.08
CA LEU A 555 -12.50 -18.84 11.31
C LEU A 555 -12.47 -18.20 12.70
N GLU A 556 -11.27 -18.10 13.27
CA GLU A 556 -11.05 -17.40 14.53
C GLU A 556 -11.24 -15.89 14.37
N ALA A 557 -11.99 -15.26 15.28
CA ALA A 557 -12.23 -13.82 15.27
C ALA A 557 -10.99 -13.04 15.77
N PRO A 558 -10.82 -11.76 15.35
CA PRO A 558 -9.74 -10.90 15.84
C PRO A 558 -9.73 -10.83 17.37
N LYS A 559 -8.54 -10.93 17.97
CA LYS A 559 -8.32 -10.89 19.43
C LYS A 559 -7.72 -9.56 19.89
N VAL A 560 -7.15 -8.80 18.96
CA VAL A 560 -6.33 -7.61 19.21
C VAL A 560 -6.90 -6.42 18.42
N ASN A 561 -7.03 -6.56 17.11
CA ASN A 561 -7.51 -5.52 16.21
C ASN A 561 -9.05 -5.53 16.14
N VAL A 562 -9.70 -5.52 17.31
CA VAL A 562 -11.15 -5.66 17.47
C VAL A 562 -11.93 -4.40 17.06
N GLU A 563 -11.32 -3.21 17.12
CA GLU A 563 -11.93 -1.94 16.72
C GLU A 563 -11.88 -1.74 15.19
N THR A 564 -12.64 -2.56 14.48
CA THR A 564 -12.85 -2.44 13.03
C THR A 564 -13.68 -1.20 12.71
N THR A 565 -13.14 -0.27 11.91
CA THR A 565 -13.81 0.98 11.50
C THR A 565 -14.37 0.95 10.08
N TRP A 566 -13.86 0.08 9.20
CA TRP A 566 -14.37 -0.06 7.83
C TRP A 566 -14.01 -1.43 7.22
N THR A 567 -14.81 -1.93 6.28
CA THR A 567 -14.45 -3.08 5.43
C THR A 567 -14.63 -2.75 3.95
N SER A 568 -13.84 -3.37 3.08
CA SER A 568 -14.05 -3.26 1.62
C SER A 568 -15.44 -3.73 1.17
N LEU A 569 -16.12 -4.56 1.96
CA LEU A 569 -17.49 -5.03 1.72
C LEU A 569 -18.57 -3.97 2.05
N ASP A 570 -18.24 -2.95 2.86
CA ASP A 570 -19.04 -1.73 2.99
C ASP A 570 -18.86 -0.80 1.77
N GLY A 571 -17.81 -1.01 0.98
CA GLY A 571 -17.38 -0.22 -0.17
C GLY A 571 -15.95 0.32 -0.01
N PRO A 572 -15.43 1.11 -0.97
CA PRO A 572 -14.12 1.77 -0.83
C PRO A 572 -14.07 2.69 0.39
N ALA A 573 -12.97 2.67 1.16
CA ALA A 573 -12.83 3.46 2.39
C ALA A 573 -12.87 4.99 2.16
N THR A 574 -12.73 5.42 0.90
CA THR A 574 -12.92 6.80 0.44
C THR A 574 -14.37 7.27 0.58
N ILE A 575 -15.37 6.38 0.57
CA ILE A 575 -16.79 6.74 0.70
C ILE A 575 -17.26 6.87 2.16
N ALA A 576 -16.43 6.50 3.14
CA ALA A 576 -16.85 6.36 4.54
C ALA A 576 -17.36 7.66 5.19
N ASN A 577 -16.87 8.81 4.73
CA ASN A 577 -17.20 10.14 5.28
C ASN A 577 -17.45 11.19 4.17
N ILE A 578 -17.87 10.76 2.98
CA ILE A 578 -18.23 11.66 1.88
C ILE A 578 -19.72 12.05 1.97
N ASP A 579 -20.03 13.30 1.65
CA ASP A 579 -21.40 13.80 1.44
C ASP A 579 -21.68 13.86 -0.07
N CYS A 580 -22.86 13.39 -0.48
CA CYS A 580 -23.27 13.26 -1.87
C CYS A 580 -24.63 13.92 -2.18
N PHE A 581 -25.19 14.75 -1.28
CA PHE A 581 -26.44 15.46 -1.55
C PHE A 581 -26.34 16.44 -2.75
N GLU A 582 -25.14 16.92 -3.07
CA GLU A 582 -24.88 17.82 -4.21
C GLU A 582 -24.45 17.09 -5.50
N PHE A 583 -24.58 15.74 -5.58
CA PHE A 583 -24.14 14.98 -6.75
C PHE A 583 -24.94 15.32 -8.03
N ASN A 584 -24.28 15.99 -8.99
CA ASN A 584 -24.87 16.37 -10.27
C ASN A 584 -24.32 15.50 -11.42
N VAL A 585 -25.17 14.68 -12.05
CA VAL A 585 -24.78 13.83 -13.21
C VAL A 585 -24.19 14.63 -14.38
N ASN A 586 -24.60 15.89 -14.58
CA ASN A 586 -24.08 16.72 -15.68
C ASN A 586 -22.67 17.26 -15.43
N GLU A 587 -22.22 17.25 -14.17
CA GLU A 587 -20.87 17.66 -13.75
C GLU A 587 -19.99 16.43 -13.50
N CYS A 588 -20.52 15.42 -12.83
CA CYS A 588 -19.78 14.21 -12.45
C CYS A 588 -19.62 13.19 -13.59
N LEU A 589 -20.65 12.97 -14.41
CA LEU A 589 -20.58 12.00 -15.52
C LEU A 589 -20.17 12.71 -16.82
N ALA A 590 -21.03 13.57 -17.35
CA ALA A 590 -20.76 14.30 -18.58
C ALA A 590 -21.70 15.51 -18.80
N PRO A 591 -21.26 16.61 -19.44
CA PRO A 591 -22.16 17.71 -19.79
C PRO A 591 -23.34 17.24 -20.65
N GLY A 592 -24.57 17.48 -20.18
CA GLY A 592 -25.79 17.05 -20.87
C GLY A 592 -26.24 15.61 -20.56
N PHE A 593 -25.60 14.92 -19.60
CA PHE A 593 -25.94 13.54 -19.23
C PHE A 593 -27.43 13.34 -18.88
N SER A 594 -28.12 14.35 -18.37
CA SER A 594 -29.57 14.28 -18.09
C SER A 594 -30.47 14.84 -19.21
N SER A 595 -30.02 14.85 -20.47
CA SER A 595 -30.81 15.33 -21.63
C SER A 595 -30.76 14.40 -22.85
N PRO A 596 -31.90 14.15 -23.53
CA PRO A 596 -31.94 13.39 -24.79
C PRO A 596 -31.43 14.19 -26.01
N SER A 597 -31.42 15.52 -25.92
CA SER A 597 -31.15 16.45 -27.03
C SER A 597 -29.75 16.35 -27.67
N TRP A 598 -28.89 15.50 -27.13
CA TRP A 598 -27.52 15.25 -27.60
C TRP A 598 -27.38 13.95 -28.42
N ASP A 599 -28.39 13.06 -28.42
CA ASP A 599 -28.29 11.72 -29.01
C ASP A 599 -29.00 11.61 -30.37
N GLU A 600 -29.87 12.59 -30.72
CA GLU A 600 -30.71 12.58 -31.93
C GLU A 600 -29.92 12.63 -33.27
N ARG A 601 -28.58 12.45 -33.27
CA ARG A 601 -27.70 12.79 -34.41
C ARG A 601 -26.56 11.79 -34.66
N SER A 602 -25.91 11.27 -33.62
CA SER A 602 -24.88 10.22 -33.68
C SER A 602 -24.48 9.79 -32.27
N ASP A 603 -23.71 8.69 -32.17
CA ASP A 603 -22.91 8.38 -31.00
C ASP A 603 -22.09 9.63 -30.59
N ASN A 604 -22.07 9.94 -29.29
CA ASN A 604 -21.46 11.15 -28.77
C ASN A 604 -20.23 10.80 -27.90
N PRO A 605 -19.01 11.17 -28.29
CA PRO A 605 -17.79 10.92 -27.50
C PRO A 605 -17.84 11.44 -26.06
N VAL A 606 -18.69 12.44 -25.77
CA VAL A 606 -18.93 12.95 -24.42
C VAL A 606 -19.60 11.92 -23.50
N PHE A 607 -20.32 10.94 -24.05
CA PHE A 607 -20.98 9.85 -23.31
C PHE A 607 -20.30 8.48 -23.48
N SER A 608 -19.05 8.45 -23.98
CA SER A 608 -18.29 7.19 -24.02
C SER A 608 -18.01 6.67 -22.61
N THR A 609 -18.24 5.37 -22.39
CA THR A 609 -18.01 4.71 -21.09
C THR A 609 -16.57 4.89 -20.62
N ALA A 610 -15.59 4.80 -21.53
CA ALA A 610 -14.17 5.00 -21.23
C ALA A 610 -13.85 6.43 -20.75
N ALA A 611 -14.52 7.44 -21.31
CA ALA A 611 -14.33 8.84 -20.93
C ALA A 611 -14.94 9.14 -19.56
N ILE A 612 -16.15 8.63 -19.31
CA ILE A 612 -16.83 8.72 -18.01
C ILE A 612 -16.05 7.94 -16.93
N PHE A 613 -15.51 6.77 -17.27
CA PHE A 613 -14.70 5.96 -16.37
C PHE A 613 -13.38 6.67 -15.98
N ASP A 614 -12.59 7.20 -16.93
CA ASP A 614 -11.37 7.97 -16.58
C ASP A 614 -11.71 9.23 -15.75
N ARG A 615 -12.85 9.87 -16.05
CA ARG A 615 -13.36 11.00 -15.25
C ARG A 615 -13.57 10.59 -13.79
N LEU A 616 -14.39 9.58 -13.53
CA LEU A 616 -14.73 9.12 -12.18
C LEU A 616 -13.56 8.43 -11.46
N ALA A 617 -12.75 7.66 -12.18
CA ALA A 617 -11.65 6.92 -11.60
C ALA A 617 -10.51 7.85 -11.15
N ARG A 618 -10.20 8.89 -11.94
CA ARG A 618 -8.93 9.63 -11.83
C ARG A 618 -9.04 11.16 -11.96
N GLN A 619 -9.89 11.71 -12.84
CA GLN A 619 -9.96 13.18 -13.02
C GLN A 619 -10.69 13.86 -11.85
N ASP A 620 -11.84 13.31 -11.47
CA ASP A 620 -12.64 13.70 -10.32
C ASP A 620 -12.96 12.45 -9.46
N PRO A 621 -12.06 12.11 -8.52
CA PRO A 621 -12.28 10.96 -7.65
C PRO A 621 -13.48 11.12 -6.72
N GLN A 622 -13.88 12.35 -6.38
CA GLN A 622 -15.00 12.62 -5.47
C GLN A 622 -16.34 12.25 -6.13
N CYS A 623 -16.50 12.59 -7.40
CA CYS A 623 -17.62 12.12 -8.21
C CYS A 623 -17.68 10.57 -8.30
N GLY A 624 -16.54 9.90 -8.48
CA GLY A 624 -16.51 8.42 -8.47
C GLY A 624 -16.83 7.80 -7.10
N ASP A 625 -16.39 8.44 -6.00
CA ASP A 625 -16.73 8.01 -4.64
C ASP A 625 -18.23 8.17 -4.35
N CYS A 626 -18.83 9.30 -4.76
CA CYS A 626 -20.27 9.52 -4.60
C CYS A 626 -21.13 8.61 -5.49
N LEU A 627 -20.74 8.38 -6.75
CA LEU A 627 -21.41 7.40 -7.60
C LEU A 627 -21.43 6.02 -6.90
N THR A 628 -20.28 5.59 -6.39
CA THR A 628 -20.14 4.31 -5.67
C THR A 628 -21.05 4.26 -4.43
N LYS A 629 -21.07 5.32 -3.62
CA LYS A 629 -21.93 5.40 -2.41
C LYS A 629 -23.42 5.35 -2.73
N LEU A 630 -23.89 6.16 -3.68
CA LEU A 630 -25.29 6.22 -4.07
C LEU A 630 -25.76 4.87 -4.64
N LEU A 631 -24.97 4.24 -5.50
CA LEU A 631 -25.31 2.91 -6.05
C LEU A 631 -25.36 1.82 -4.97
N LEU A 632 -24.52 1.89 -3.94
CA LEU A 632 -24.59 0.98 -2.78
C LEU A 632 -25.83 1.25 -1.90
N ASN A 633 -26.26 2.51 -1.76
CA ASN A 633 -27.47 2.91 -1.01
C ASN A 633 -28.79 2.40 -1.63
N ARG A 634 -28.75 1.60 -2.70
CA ARG A 634 -29.91 0.89 -3.26
C ARG A 634 -30.23 -0.43 -2.53
N VAL A 635 -29.25 -1.03 -1.85
CA VAL A 635 -29.40 -2.32 -1.14
C VAL A 635 -28.88 -2.24 0.29
N GLU A 636 -29.46 -3.02 1.21
CA GLU A 636 -29.10 -2.99 2.64
C GLU A 636 -27.68 -3.50 2.91
N GLN A 637 -27.15 -4.43 2.12
CA GLN A 637 -25.80 -5.00 2.30
C GLN A 637 -25.23 -5.56 0.98
N GLY A 638 -23.91 -5.77 0.93
CA GLY A 638 -23.20 -6.26 -0.25
C GLY A 638 -23.00 -5.22 -1.35
N LEU A 639 -22.39 -5.65 -2.46
CA LEU A 639 -21.92 -4.81 -3.58
C LEU A 639 -22.71 -5.02 -4.89
N SER A 640 -23.75 -5.86 -4.89
CA SER A 640 -24.50 -6.29 -6.08
C SER A 640 -25.02 -5.21 -7.06
N PRO A 641 -25.32 -3.95 -6.66
CA PRO A 641 -25.67 -2.89 -7.63
C PRO A 641 -24.51 -2.48 -8.55
N LEU A 642 -23.26 -2.66 -8.11
CA LEU A 642 -22.07 -2.30 -8.87
C LEU A 642 -21.56 -3.44 -9.77
N LEU A 643 -21.95 -4.69 -9.49
CA LEU A 643 -21.47 -5.88 -10.21
C LEU A 643 -22.12 -6.04 -11.60
N PRO A 644 -21.46 -6.71 -12.57
CA PRO A 644 -22.04 -6.99 -13.89
C PRO A 644 -23.18 -8.00 -13.78
N HIS A 645 -24.11 -8.05 -14.75
CA HIS A 645 -25.29 -8.92 -14.63
C HIS A 645 -24.89 -10.39 -14.76
N ALA A 646 -25.16 -11.20 -13.72
CA ALA A 646 -24.71 -12.60 -13.66
C ALA A 646 -25.11 -13.46 -14.86
N GLU A 647 -26.30 -13.22 -15.43
CA GLU A 647 -26.83 -13.95 -16.59
C GLU A 647 -26.27 -13.48 -17.95
N LYS A 648 -25.73 -12.25 -18.05
CA LYS A 648 -25.28 -11.63 -19.31
C LYS A 648 -23.76 -11.46 -19.42
N ASP A 649 -23.12 -11.23 -18.27
CA ASP A 649 -21.76 -10.71 -18.17
C ASP A 649 -20.85 -11.63 -17.34
N ALA A 650 -21.15 -12.93 -17.30
CA ALA A 650 -20.54 -13.89 -16.37
C ALA A 650 -18.99 -13.86 -16.33
N GLU A 651 -18.32 -13.70 -17.47
CA GLU A 651 -16.85 -13.59 -17.56
C GLU A 651 -16.32 -12.29 -16.92
N HIS A 652 -16.97 -11.16 -17.21
CA HIS A 652 -16.66 -9.89 -16.57
C HIS A 652 -16.99 -9.93 -15.06
N ARG A 653 -18.09 -10.58 -14.67
CA ARG A 653 -18.46 -10.77 -13.26
C ARG A 653 -17.41 -11.60 -12.52
N GLN A 654 -16.93 -12.71 -13.08
CA GLN A 654 -15.80 -13.46 -12.51
C GLN A 654 -14.54 -12.59 -12.39
N THR A 655 -14.22 -11.79 -13.41
CA THR A 655 -13.09 -10.84 -13.36
C THR A 655 -13.23 -9.84 -12.20
N VAL A 656 -14.43 -9.28 -11.99
CA VAL A 656 -14.71 -8.36 -10.88
C VAL A 656 -14.67 -9.06 -9.53
N LEU A 657 -15.29 -10.25 -9.38
CA LEU A 657 -15.24 -11.03 -8.13
C LEU A 657 -13.81 -11.37 -7.73
N LYS A 658 -12.96 -11.77 -8.70
CA LYS A 658 -11.53 -12.01 -8.44
C LYS A 658 -10.81 -10.74 -7.99
N ALA A 659 -11.11 -9.58 -8.59
CA ALA A 659 -10.57 -8.30 -8.15
C ALA A 659 -11.01 -7.93 -6.72
N LEU A 660 -12.27 -8.19 -6.37
CA LEU A 660 -12.79 -7.96 -5.03
C LEU A 660 -12.15 -8.89 -4.00
N LYS A 661 -11.90 -10.17 -4.34
CA LYS A 661 -11.11 -11.11 -3.52
C LYS A 661 -9.68 -10.60 -3.32
N ARG A 662 -8.99 -10.30 -4.42
CA ARG A 662 -7.60 -9.83 -4.47
C ARG A 662 -7.36 -8.54 -3.67
N TYR A 663 -8.24 -7.54 -3.83
CA TYR A 663 -8.14 -6.23 -3.21
C TYR A 663 -9.12 -6.04 -2.04
N SER A 664 -9.49 -7.11 -1.31
CA SER A 664 -10.24 -6.97 -0.06
C SER A 664 -9.33 -6.49 1.08
N TYR A 665 -9.90 -5.67 1.96
CA TYR A 665 -9.20 -5.14 3.13
C TYR A 665 -10.16 -4.74 4.27
N VAL A 666 -9.60 -4.65 5.47
CA VAL A 666 -10.20 -4.11 6.68
C VAL A 666 -9.43 -2.87 7.11
N VAL A 667 -10.13 -1.85 7.62
CA VAL A 667 -9.51 -0.74 8.35
C VAL A 667 -9.84 -0.87 9.83
N VAL A 668 -8.82 -0.75 10.68
CA VAL A 668 -8.94 -0.86 12.14
C VAL A 668 -8.34 0.38 12.82
N GLU A 669 -8.84 0.73 13.99
CA GLU A 669 -8.04 1.43 14.99
C GLU A 669 -7.28 0.37 15.81
N PRO A 670 -5.93 0.32 15.74
CA PRO A 670 -5.18 -0.82 16.24
C PRO A 670 -4.74 -0.68 17.70
N ASP A 671 -4.81 -1.78 18.44
CA ASP A 671 -4.27 -1.91 19.81
C ASP A 671 -2.73 -2.00 19.76
N ALA A 672 -2.09 -0.84 19.65
CA ALA A 672 -0.63 -0.72 19.47
C ALA A 672 0.01 0.39 20.31
N LEU A 673 1.22 0.14 20.80
CA LEU A 673 2.05 1.09 21.55
C LEU A 673 3.39 1.35 20.84
N PHE A 674 3.53 2.54 20.25
CA PHE A 674 4.80 3.05 19.73
C PHE A 674 5.53 3.84 20.82
N THR A 675 6.84 3.63 21.00
CA THR A 675 7.68 4.37 21.93
C THR A 675 9.06 4.62 21.31
N MET A 676 9.53 5.86 21.41
CA MET A 676 10.90 6.28 21.08
C MET A 676 11.73 6.21 22.35
N VAL A 677 12.50 5.14 22.51
CA VAL A 677 13.28 4.81 23.72
C VAL A 677 14.46 5.77 23.84
N THR A 678 14.48 6.58 24.90
CA THR A 678 15.55 7.57 25.15
C THR A 678 16.51 7.17 26.27
N ASP A 679 15.99 6.53 27.33
CA ASP A 679 16.69 6.32 28.60
C ASP A 679 15.96 5.30 29.50
N ALA A 680 16.63 4.88 30.58
CA ALA A 680 16.15 3.84 31.48
C ALA A 680 14.92 4.26 32.34
N GLU A 681 14.79 5.53 32.70
CA GLU A 681 13.63 6.03 33.46
C GLU A 681 12.38 5.99 32.58
N GLN A 682 12.52 6.36 31.30
CA GLN A 682 11.47 6.25 30.31
C GLN A 682 11.00 4.79 30.13
N VAL A 683 11.91 3.82 29.98
CA VAL A 683 11.53 2.40 29.85
C VAL A 683 10.85 1.87 31.12
N GLN A 684 11.33 2.23 32.31
CA GLN A 684 10.68 1.88 33.57
C GLN A 684 9.23 2.41 33.62
N VAL A 685 9.04 3.72 33.45
CA VAL A 685 7.75 4.39 33.72
C VAL A 685 6.75 4.28 32.55
N ARG A 686 7.22 4.19 31.30
CA ARG A 686 6.35 4.13 30.11
C ARG A 686 6.06 2.72 29.61
N LEU A 687 6.95 1.76 29.88
CA LEU A 687 6.81 0.38 29.41
C LEU A 687 6.59 -0.57 30.59
N ILE A 688 7.54 -0.74 31.51
CA ILE A 688 7.41 -1.74 32.61
C ILE A 688 6.20 -1.42 33.51
N ASP A 689 6.19 -0.25 34.15
CA ASP A 689 5.13 0.17 35.08
C ASP A 689 3.76 0.29 34.40
N ARG A 690 3.75 0.52 33.08
CA ARG A 690 2.53 0.56 32.27
C ARG A 690 2.00 -0.84 31.98
N LEU A 691 2.83 -1.74 31.44
CA LEU A 691 2.42 -3.03 30.89
C LEU A 691 2.23 -4.10 31.98
N ALA A 692 2.73 -3.84 33.19
CA ALA A 692 2.38 -4.56 34.41
C ALA A 692 0.89 -4.43 34.80
N ASP A 693 0.20 -3.40 34.32
CA ASP A 693 -1.25 -3.25 34.43
C ASP A 693 -1.95 -3.97 33.25
N PRO A 694 -2.75 -5.02 33.49
CA PRO A 694 -3.43 -5.78 32.43
C PRO A 694 -4.27 -4.92 31.49
N ASP A 695 -4.93 -3.88 32.02
CA ASP A 695 -5.82 -3.00 31.25
C ASP A 695 -5.04 -2.01 30.37
N LYS A 696 -3.72 -1.89 30.55
CA LYS A 696 -2.83 -1.01 29.78
C LYS A 696 -1.87 -1.76 28.86
N GLN A 697 -1.92 -3.09 28.84
CA GLN A 697 -1.19 -3.92 27.88
C GLN A 697 -1.58 -3.56 26.46
N ALA A 698 -0.58 -3.40 25.59
CA ALA A 698 -0.81 -3.22 24.16
C ALA A 698 -0.79 -4.57 23.44
N GLY A 699 -1.62 -4.69 22.40
CA GLY A 699 -1.66 -5.87 21.54
C GLY A 699 -0.39 -6.01 20.71
N GLN A 700 0.11 -4.90 20.19
CA GLN A 700 1.35 -4.78 19.43
C GLN A 700 2.23 -3.67 20.01
N LEU A 701 3.55 -3.78 19.88
CA LEU A 701 4.51 -2.77 20.34
C LEU A 701 5.55 -2.47 19.26
N CYS A 702 6.05 -1.23 19.23
CA CYS A 702 7.22 -0.85 18.45
C CYS A 702 8.09 0.09 19.29
N LEU A 703 9.37 -0.28 19.48
CA LEU A 703 10.30 0.32 20.42
C LEU A 703 11.52 0.87 19.67
N ASN A 704 11.34 1.99 18.97
CA ASN A 704 12.42 2.63 18.21
C ASN A 704 13.47 3.21 19.19
N ASP A 705 14.76 2.92 19.00
CA ASP A 705 15.84 3.52 19.77
C ASP A 705 16.14 4.95 19.27
N ASP A 706 16.01 5.91 20.18
CA ASP A 706 16.37 7.32 20.01
C ASP A 706 17.37 7.73 21.13
N VAL A 707 18.20 6.78 21.59
CA VAL A 707 19.15 6.91 22.71
C VAL A 707 20.37 7.70 22.25
N THR A 708 20.53 8.94 22.73
CA THR A 708 21.60 9.86 22.28
C THR A 708 22.81 9.96 23.22
N THR A 709 22.90 9.09 24.23
CA THR A 709 24.02 9.06 25.20
C THR A 709 25.09 8.03 24.84
N ASP A 710 26.34 8.40 25.05
CA ASP A 710 27.53 7.53 24.98
C ASP A 710 28.06 7.16 26.39
N ASN A 711 27.37 7.56 27.47
CA ASN A 711 27.81 7.24 28.82
C ASN A 711 27.56 5.76 29.12
N GLU A 712 28.63 4.98 29.26
CA GLU A 712 28.61 3.55 29.57
C GLU A 712 27.66 3.19 30.73
N ASN A 713 27.57 4.02 31.78
CA ASN A 713 26.71 3.75 32.93
C ASN A 713 25.21 3.91 32.61
N GLU A 714 24.87 4.89 31.78
CA GLU A 714 23.49 5.13 31.33
C GLU A 714 23.05 4.03 30.34
N LEU A 715 23.96 3.63 29.44
CA LEU A 715 23.76 2.52 28.50
C LEU A 715 23.65 1.16 29.20
N LEU A 716 24.40 0.92 30.27
CA LEU A 716 24.27 -0.27 31.11
C LEU A 716 22.93 -0.30 31.85
N ALA A 717 22.55 0.80 32.51
CA ALA A 717 21.26 0.90 33.20
C ALA A 717 20.07 0.73 32.24
N LEU A 718 20.19 1.23 31.00
CA LEU A 718 19.22 0.99 29.95
C LEU A 718 19.21 -0.47 29.49
N ARG A 719 20.38 -1.11 29.30
CA ARG A 719 20.47 -2.54 28.95
C ARG A 719 19.77 -3.42 29.98
N GLU A 720 20.03 -3.20 31.26
CA GLU A 720 19.39 -3.92 32.37
C GLU A 720 17.86 -3.71 32.38
N THR A 721 17.41 -2.49 32.10
CA THR A 721 15.97 -2.15 32.12
C THR A 721 15.22 -2.72 30.91
N ILE A 722 15.77 -2.63 29.69
CA ILE A 722 15.19 -3.28 28.50
C ILE A 722 15.22 -4.82 28.67
N SER A 723 16.33 -5.38 29.15
CA SER A 723 16.45 -6.83 29.39
C SER A 723 15.39 -7.32 30.38
N ARG A 724 15.06 -6.55 31.41
CA ARG A 724 13.98 -6.86 32.35
C ARG A 724 12.61 -6.83 31.68
N LEU A 725 12.26 -5.76 30.98
CA LEU A 725 11.00 -5.65 30.21
C LEU A 725 10.82 -6.87 29.28
N PHE A 726 11.86 -7.20 28.53
CA PHE A 726 11.87 -8.31 27.59
C PHE A 726 11.75 -9.69 28.27
N ASN A 727 12.36 -9.89 29.44
CA ASN A 727 12.21 -11.14 30.19
C ASN A 727 10.88 -11.26 30.93
N GLU A 728 10.28 -10.16 31.39
CA GLU A 728 8.96 -10.16 32.04
C GLU A 728 7.84 -10.51 31.05
N HIS A 729 7.90 -10.02 29.80
CA HIS A 729 6.91 -10.34 28.77
C HIS A 729 7.23 -11.58 27.94
N TRP A 730 8.50 -11.83 27.62
CA TRP A 730 8.94 -12.86 26.66
C TRP A 730 10.21 -13.62 27.15
N GLY A 731 10.36 -13.86 28.45
CA GLY A 731 11.54 -14.53 29.04
C GLY A 731 11.74 -16.00 28.65
N THR A 732 10.69 -16.71 28.21
CA THR A 732 10.79 -18.10 27.74
C THR A 732 11.58 -18.19 26.43
N PRO A 733 12.70 -18.95 26.36
CA PRO A 733 13.44 -19.14 25.12
C PRO A 733 12.61 -19.74 23.99
N SER A 734 12.84 -19.24 22.77
CA SER A 734 12.29 -19.83 21.56
C SER A 734 13.02 -21.14 21.22
N ARG A 735 12.31 -22.08 20.58
CA ARG A 735 12.91 -23.31 20.02
C ARG A 735 14.03 -23.05 19.02
N PHE A 736 14.14 -21.83 18.50
CA PHE A 736 15.17 -21.39 17.56
C PHE A 736 16.51 -21.02 18.22
N GLU A 737 16.52 -20.81 19.53
CA GLU A 737 17.74 -20.44 20.25
C GLU A 737 18.67 -21.64 20.46
N ALA A 738 19.97 -21.38 20.46
CA ALA A 738 20.96 -22.30 20.99
C ALA A 738 20.81 -22.35 22.52
N TRP A 739 20.65 -23.55 23.08
CA TRP A 739 20.58 -23.74 24.53
C TRP A 739 21.93 -23.37 25.18
N SER A 740 21.90 -22.40 26.08
CA SER A 740 23.01 -21.97 26.94
C SER A 740 22.98 -22.66 28.30
#